data_AF-A0AAE0Y9R5-F1
#
_entry.id   AF-A0AAE0Y9R5-F1
#
_cell.length_a   1.000
_cell.length_b   1.000
_cell.length_c   1.000
_cell.angle_alpha   90.00
_cell.angle_beta   90.00
_cell.angle_gamma   90.00
#
_symmetry.space_group_name_H-M   'P 1'
#
loop_
_entity.id
_entity.type
_entity.pdbx_description
1 polymer ?
#
loop_
_entity_poly.entity_id
_entity_poly.type
_entity_poly.pdbx_seq_one_letter_code
_entity_poly.pdbx_strand_id
1 'polypeptide(L)'
;MAVQATFQSMGLRVEKAVAAHLLLENTHESNLVPDIARVDYLTGNLGRIHLRPLEGLSTFVDDVYVFGYLRREDCVVRGGSLSCTTGEGGAAKNTIHRIANAVYESVGKDPDGSTRGHIQTNLVHTIAVRERTEGSAIRETIARIEFDTQEKALGKWRELYPGDEPAGLFVAKVDVSEIPMGELQASLSAFERHLLPYGYGLYSIDYTRDFSGVLDRETLVEHLCAFEGFREQGDLADAMRDRTPTILENTDSVGNHVCTWVCTSEAGYTVRTKIYNKVVSNFEAGEVREPIGGHLADYVDCPNQHLRQTFLHPDVQARGCTRIEVSLYACSGWDLSAETATEVVEEALALVSPQDLPEEEGLFVVQPPAKQWENLAACLDRCLVLADRPQGTIFVAWYAHTTTGRVSGVRVRPTKANADASWERAVEWAAADFGFRACPIFRVDILAADEEGVELGPLRCYTKDADASTILAASKRPTQLHPDGPNPETLLRNAADPDAVAEVVWATKGLGAILDGCADLFESKTDNRHDPQRLAALQALAEKEQEHRAIEVAHQEAEQRATLLEAPAPKPMDTTKAIDLPPGEYICRRYASTTFRGAPRTLLFLVPTGENGEPTTDIETPTYGHFLEKEVGTLGGVEALRKARAPLLCNLGAE
;
A
#
# COMPACT_ATOMS: atom_id res chain seq x y z
N MET A 1 -22.06 -4.51 -11.80
CA MET A 1 -22.47 -5.22 -10.57
C MET A 1 -21.68 -6.49 -10.28
N ALA A 2 -21.30 -7.30 -11.28
CA ALA A 2 -20.55 -8.54 -11.07
C ALA A 2 -19.11 -8.30 -10.57
N VAL A 3 -18.37 -7.36 -11.16
CA VAL A 3 -16.98 -7.03 -10.79
C VAL A 3 -16.87 -6.48 -9.37
N GLN A 4 -17.80 -5.59 -8.98
CA GLN A 4 -17.87 -5.06 -7.62
C GLN A 4 -18.18 -6.16 -6.59
N ALA A 5 -19.04 -7.12 -6.95
CA ALA A 5 -19.33 -8.28 -6.13
C ALA A 5 -18.12 -9.23 -6.04
N THR A 6 -17.35 -9.42 -7.11
CA THR A 6 -16.12 -10.23 -7.16
C THR A 6 -15.03 -9.67 -6.23
N PHE A 7 -14.73 -8.38 -6.34
CA PHE A 7 -13.75 -7.74 -5.45
C PHE A 7 -14.24 -7.71 -4.00
N GLN A 8 -15.54 -7.42 -3.77
CA GLN A 8 -16.11 -7.47 -2.42
C GLN A 8 -16.18 -8.89 -1.85
N SER A 9 -16.38 -9.94 -2.67
CA SER A 9 -16.37 -11.34 -2.26
C SER A 9 -14.97 -11.87 -1.97
N MET A 10 -13.94 -11.27 -2.57
CA MET A 10 -12.52 -11.47 -2.23
C MET A 10 -12.08 -10.63 -1.01
N GLY A 11 -13.00 -9.88 -0.37
CA GLY A 11 -12.69 -9.00 0.77
C GLY A 11 -12.03 -7.66 0.41
N LEU A 12 -11.87 -7.37 -0.89
CA LEU A 12 -11.22 -6.18 -1.42
C LEU A 12 -12.23 -5.04 -1.63
N ARG A 13 -11.96 -3.86 -1.07
CA ARG A 13 -12.75 -2.65 -1.38
C ARG A 13 -12.30 -2.10 -2.73
N VAL A 14 -13.19 -2.15 -3.72
CA VAL A 14 -12.95 -1.83 -5.15
C VAL A 14 -12.16 -0.53 -5.36
N GLU A 15 -12.50 0.51 -4.61
CA GLU A 15 -11.87 1.84 -4.71
C GLU A 15 -10.45 1.92 -4.13
N LYS A 16 -9.88 0.87 -3.53
CA LYS A 16 -8.50 0.88 -2.99
C LYS A 16 -7.64 -0.29 -3.44
N ALA A 17 -8.25 -1.31 -4.04
CA ALA A 17 -7.62 -2.60 -4.27
C ALA A 17 -7.19 -2.84 -5.72
N VAL A 18 -7.75 -2.12 -6.70
CA VAL A 18 -7.45 -2.37 -8.12
C VAL A 18 -5.97 -2.16 -8.41
N ALA A 19 -5.39 -1.02 -8.01
CA ALA A 19 -3.97 -0.76 -8.23
C ALA A 19 -3.06 -1.78 -7.52
N ALA A 20 -3.39 -2.14 -6.28
CA ALA A 20 -2.65 -3.16 -5.53
C ALA A 20 -2.72 -4.54 -6.19
N HIS A 21 -3.90 -4.92 -6.66
CA HIS A 21 -4.11 -6.19 -7.36
C HIS A 21 -3.38 -6.23 -8.70
N LEU A 22 -3.46 -5.18 -9.50
CA LEU A 22 -2.70 -5.07 -10.76
C LEU A 22 -1.20 -5.13 -10.52
N LEU A 23 -0.71 -4.57 -9.41
CA LEU A 23 0.70 -4.70 -9.04
C LEU A 23 1.07 -6.15 -8.72
N LEU A 24 0.24 -6.88 -7.98
CA LEU A 24 0.43 -8.33 -7.73
C LEU A 24 0.34 -9.16 -9.02
N GLU A 25 -0.60 -8.89 -9.91
CA GLU A 25 -0.64 -9.57 -11.23
C GLU A 25 0.63 -9.28 -12.03
N ASN A 26 1.19 -8.06 -11.94
CA ASN A 26 2.45 -7.73 -12.59
C ASN A 26 3.63 -8.54 -12.05
N THR A 27 3.58 -9.01 -10.80
CA THR A 27 4.63 -9.88 -10.23
C THR A 27 4.55 -11.30 -10.75
N HIS A 28 3.35 -11.79 -11.09
CA HIS A 28 3.13 -13.17 -11.49
C HIS A 28 3.07 -13.38 -13.00
N GLU A 29 2.54 -12.41 -13.76
CA GLU A 29 2.20 -12.59 -15.17
C GLU A 29 2.87 -11.58 -16.11
N SER A 30 2.91 -10.29 -15.76
CA SER A 30 3.32 -9.23 -16.70
C SER A 30 4.80 -8.86 -16.65
N ASN A 31 5.55 -9.28 -15.63
CA ASN A 31 7.01 -9.08 -15.49
C ASN A 31 7.49 -7.61 -15.59
N LEU A 32 6.64 -6.64 -15.24
CA LEU A 32 7.03 -5.23 -15.16
C LEU A 32 7.61 -4.83 -13.80
N VAL A 33 7.56 -5.74 -12.83
CA VAL A 33 8.18 -5.59 -11.51
C VAL A 33 9.22 -6.71 -11.35
N PRO A 34 10.49 -6.41 -11.05
CA PRO A 34 11.49 -7.43 -10.78
C PRO A 34 11.04 -8.38 -9.66
N ASP A 35 11.25 -9.68 -9.83
CA ASP A 35 11.02 -10.67 -8.77
C ASP A 35 12.31 -10.96 -8.02
N ILE A 36 12.29 -10.70 -6.71
CA ILE A 36 13.43 -10.91 -5.80
C ILE A 36 13.35 -12.24 -5.04
N ALA A 37 12.35 -13.08 -5.29
CA ALA A 37 12.18 -14.36 -4.58
C ALA A 37 13.37 -15.32 -4.69
N ARG A 38 14.28 -15.09 -5.64
CA ARG A 38 15.50 -15.89 -5.88
C ARG A 38 16.80 -15.15 -5.61
N VAL A 39 16.75 -13.95 -5.00
CA VAL A 39 17.96 -13.21 -4.65
C VAL A 39 18.71 -13.98 -3.57
N ASP A 40 19.96 -14.33 -3.86
CA ASP A 40 20.88 -14.85 -2.86
C ASP A 40 21.64 -13.70 -2.19
N TYR A 41 21.14 -13.26 -1.04
CA TYR A 41 21.77 -12.21 -0.24
C TYR A 41 23.12 -12.62 0.37
N LEU A 42 23.44 -13.92 0.40
CA LEU A 42 24.66 -14.48 0.99
C LEU A 42 25.75 -14.79 -0.05
N THR A 43 25.45 -14.62 -1.35
CA THR A 43 26.43 -14.75 -2.42
C THR A 43 27.66 -13.87 -2.12
N GLY A 44 28.83 -14.50 -2.12
CA GLY A 44 30.12 -13.85 -1.89
C GLY A 44 30.42 -13.51 -0.43
N ASN A 45 29.78 -14.17 0.54
CA ASN A 45 30.08 -13.97 1.96
C ASN A 45 31.55 -14.21 2.32
N LEU A 46 32.00 -13.57 3.40
CA LEU A 46 33.40 -13.50 3.81
C LEU A 46 33.81 -14.58 4.81
N GLY A 47 33.00 -15.63 4.96
CA GLY A 47 33.23 -16.71 5.92
C GLY A 47 32.15 -16.80 7.00
N ARG A 48 32.30 -17.83 7.84
CA ARG A 48 31.38 -18.17 8.92
C ARG A 48 31.79 -17.54 10.24
N ILE A 49 30.81 -17.34 11.12
CA ILE A 49 31.00 -16.64 12.39
C ILE A 49 29.90 -16.97 13.40
N HIS A 50 30.18 -16.74 14.68
CA HIS A 50 29.17 -16.68 15.73
C HIS A 50 28.50 -15.31 15.77
N LEU A 51 27.24 -15.28 16.22
CA LEU A 51 26.61 -13.99 16.51
C LEU A 51 27.34 -13.31 17.66
N ARG A 52 27.59 -12.01 17.51
CA ARG A 52 28.13 -11.19 18.60
C ARG A 52 27.16 -10.08 18.94
N PRO A 53 26.80 -9.91 20.21
CA PRO A 53 26.01 -8.78 20.64
C PRO A 53 26.67 -7.46 20.23
N LEU A 54 25.85 -6.48 19.86
CA LEU A 54 26.35 -5.15 19.53
C LEU A 54 26.65 -4.37 20.81
N GLU A 55 27.88 -3.91 20.97
CA GLU A 55 28.29 -3.15 22.16
C GLU A 55 27.46 -1.85 22.27
N GLY A 56 26.95 -1.56 23.46
CA GLY A 56 26.12 -0.37 23.70
C GLY A 56 24.66 -0.51 23.26
N LEU A 57 24.25 -1.63 22.64
CA LEU A 57 22.86 -1.93 22.29
C LEU A 57 22.37 -3.12 23.11
N SER A 58 21.66 -2.84 24.20
CA SER A 58 21.06 -3.86 25.05
C SER A 58 19.81 -4.46 24.41
N THR A 59 19.37 -5.60 24.97
CA THR A 59 18.01 -6.10 24.78
C THR A 59 16.98 -4.99 25.06
N PHE A 60 15.92 -4.96 24.27
CA PHE A 60 14.79 -4.04 24.40
C PHE A 60 13.48 -4.80 24.15
N VAL A 61 12.34 -4.12 24.27
CA VAL A 61 11.02 -4.67 23.91
C VAL A 61 10.53 -3.92 22.69
N ASP A 62 10.31 -4.62 21.57
CA ASP A 62 9.78 -3.98 20.35
C ASP A 62 8.29 -3.68 20.55
N ASP A 63 7.54 -4.72 20.97
CA ASP A 63 6.10 -4.67 21.09
C ASP A 63 5.58 -5.33 22.37
N VAL A 64 4.49 -4.78 22.88
CA VAL A 64 3.58 -5.46 23.81
C VAL A 64 2.26 -5.72 23.09
N TYR A 65 1.81 -6.96 23.13
CA TYR A 65 0.52 -7.35 22.55
C TYR A 65 -0.55 -7.44 23.63
N VAL A 66 -1.72 -6.94 23.30
CA VAL A 66 -2.92 -6.93 24.15
C VAL A 66 -4.01 -7.72 23.45
N PHE A 67 -4.73 -8.56 24.17
CA PHE A 67 -5.92 -9.23 23.66
C PHE A 67 -7.18 -8.81 24.40
N GLY A 68 -8.33 -9.11 23.80
CA GLY A 68 -9.62 -8.98 24.45
C GLY A 68 -10.75 -9.53 23.60
N TYR A 69 -11.98 -9.29 24.07
CA TYR A 69 -13.20 -9.88 23.54
C TYR A 69 -14.09 -8.84 22.89
N LEU A 70 -14.77 -9.24 21.82
CA LEU A 70 -15.67 -8.41 21.05
C LEU A 70 -17.13 -8.87 21.22
N ARG A 71 -18.04 -7.92 21.40
CA ARG A 71 -19.48 -8.19 21.40
C ARG A 71 -19.99 -8.28 19.98
N ARG A 72 -21.20 -8.83 19.80
CA ARG A 72 -21.75 -9.03 18.45
C ARG A 72 -21.95 -7.71 17.71
N GLU A 73 -22.37 -6.65 18.39
CA GLU A 73 -22.53 -5.31 17.83
C GLU A 73 -21.20 -4.60 17.50
N ASP A 74 -20.10 -5.02 18.13
CA ASP A 74 -18.78 -4.46 17.87
C ASP A 74 -18.19 -5.02 16.56
N CYS A 75 -18.81 -6.07 16.03
CA CYS A 75 -18.34 -6.83 14.89
C CYS A 75 -19.18 -6.61 13.63
N VAL A 76 -18.50 -6.63 12.50
CA VAL A 76 -19.10 -6.83 11.17
C VAL A 76 -18.47 -8.08 10.59
N VAL A 77 -19.30 -8.99 10.07
CA VAL A 77 -18.81 -10.12 9.29
C VAL A 77 -18.67 -9.65 7.84
N ARG A 78 -17.47 -9.75 7.27
CA ARG A 78 -17.17 -9.41 5.88
C ARG A 78 -16.40 -10.55 5.24
N GLY A 79 -16.92 -11.11 4.15
CA GLY A 79 -16.25 -12.20 3.42
C GLY A 79 -15.93 -13.42 4.30
N GLY A 80 -16.83 -13.78 5.23
CA GLY A 80 -16.60 -14.87 6.18
C GLY A 80 -15.59 -14.57 7.29
N SER A 81 -15.01 -13.36 7.33
CA SER A 81 -14.09 -12.93 8.41
C SER A 81 -14.75 -11.91 9.32
N LEU A 82 -14.50 -12.03 10.63
CA LEU A 82 -14.96 -11.07 11.62
C LEU A 82 -14.04 -9.85 11.65
N SER A 83 -14.61 -8.64 11.65
CA SER A 83 -13.86 -7.39 11.78
C SER A 83 -14.52 -6.44 12.78
N CYS A 84 -13.73 -5.65 13.51
CA CYS A 84 -14.27 -4.58 14.36
C CYS A 84 -14.88 -3.43 13.52
N THR A 85 -15.92 -2.77 14.05
CA THR A 85 -16.52 -1.58 13.44
C THR A 85 -15.56 -0.37 13.45
N THR A 86 -15.39 0.31 12.31
CA THR A 86 -14.36 1.36 12.10
C THR A 86 -14.88 2.80 11.99
N GLY A 87 -16.17 3.05 12.28
CA GLY A 87 -16.79 4.38 12.19
C GLY A 87 -16.25 5.40 13.19
N GLU A 88 -16.68 6.66 13.11
CA GLU A 88 -16.49 7.63 14.18
C GLU A 88 -17.16 7.11 15.47
N GLY A 89 -16.38 6.91 16.54
CA GLY A 89 -16.84 6.21 17.75
C GLY A 89 -17.02 4.69 17.64
N GLY A 90 -16.56 4.06 16.54
CA GLY A 90 -16.66 2.61 16.34
C GLY A 90 -15.81 1.78 17.31
N ALA A 91 -16.15 0.49 17.48
CA ALA A 91 -15.50 -0.40 18.45
C ALA A 91 -13.99 -0.49 18.28
N ALA A 92 -13.49 -0.50 17.03
CA ALA A 92 -12.05 -0.50 16.76
C ALA A 92 -11.34 0.73 17.34
N LYS A 93 -11.93 1.92 17.14
CA LYS A 93 -11.38 3.18 17.67
C LYS A 93 -11.45 3.22 19.20
N ASN A 94 -12.55 2.73 19.77
CA ASN A 94 -12.72 2.68 21.22
C ASN A 94 -11.72 1.71 21.88
N THR A 95 -11.49 0.55 21.29
CA THR A 95 -10.48 -0.40 21.76
C THR A 95 -9.08 0.20 21.71
N ILE A 96 -8.69 0.78 20.58
CA ILE A 96 -7.39 1.46 20.45
C ILE A 96 -7.26 2.59 21.47
N HIS A 97 -8.31 3.43 21.63
CA HIS A 97 -8.31 4.53 22.59
C HIS A 97 -8.17 4.04 24.05
N ARG A 98 -8.86 2.97 24.44
CA ARG A 98 -8.76 2.39 25.79
C ARG A 98 -7.35 1.85 26.06
N ILE A 99 -6.75 1.16 25.09
CA ILE A 99 -5.38 0.65 25.22
C ILE A 99 -4.40 1.83 25.29
N ALA A 100 -4.54 2.83 24.41
CA ALA A 100 -3.70 4.03 24.44
C ALA A 100 -3.79 4.79 25.77
N ASN A 101 -4.99 4.88 26.37
CA ASN A 101 -5.15 5.46 27.71
C ASN A 101 -4.47 4.60 28.78
N ALA A 102 -4.61 3.28 28.73
CA ALA A 102 -3.94 2.37 29.67
C ALA A 102 -2.40 2.49 29.59
N VAL A 103 -1.85 2.57 28.37
CA VAL A 103 -0.45 2.90 28.12
C VAL A 103 -0.09 4.26 28.70
N TYR A 104 -0.85 5.31 28.40
CA TYR A 104 -0.59 6.67 28.87
C TYR A 104 -0.52 6.78 30.40
N GLU A 105 -1.43 6.09 31.10
CA GLU A 105 -1.47 6.10 32.56
C GLU A 105 -0.41 5.23 33.22
N SER A 106 0.22 4.31 32.48
CA SER A 106 1.24 3.39 33.02
C SER A 106 2.67 3.74 32.62
N VAL A 107 2.92 3.94 31.32
CA VAL A 107 4.27 4.09 30.73
C VAL A 107 4.41 5.32 29.83
N GLY A 108 3.31 6.00 29.48
CA GLY A 108 3.33 7.08 28.48
C GLY A 108 3.81 8.44 28.99
N LYS A 109 4.29 8.53 30.24
CA LYS A 109 4.83 9.77 30.83
C LYS A 109 6.31 9.60 31.11
N ASP A 110 7.10 10.62 30.80
CA ASP A 110 8.50 10.71 31.22
C ASP A 110 8.60 10.92 32.75
N PRO A 111 9.76 10.68 33.38
CA PRO A 111 9.96 10.92 34.81
C PRO A 111 9.64 12.35 35.27
N ASP A 112 9.69 13.32 34.36
CA ASP A 112 9.35 14.73 34.60
C ASP A 112 7.85 15.06 34.39
N GLY A 113 7.04 14.05 34.05
CA GLY A 113 5.60 14.16 33.82
C GLY A 113 5.20 14.62 32.42
N SER A 114 6.15 14.86 31.52
CA SER A 114 5.85 15.15 30.11
C SER A 114 5.39 13.89 29.36
N THR A 115 4.68 14.07 28.24
CA THR A 115 4.12 12.94 27.47
C THR A 115 5.15 12.41 26.49
N ARG A 116 5.38 11.09 26.49
CA ARG A 116 6.27 10.45 25.52
C ARG A 116 5.69 10.56 24.11
N GLY A 117 6.52 11.02 23.17
CA GLY A 117 6.10 11.40 21.82
C GLY A 117 5.85 10.25 20.83
N HIS A 118 6.09 8.98 21.21
CA HIS A 118 6.04 7.85 20.28
C HIS A 118 5.55 6.55 20.92
N ILE A 119 4.25 6.45 21.20
CA ILE A 119 3.61 5.17 21.48
C ILE A 119 2.44 4.99 20.53
N GLN A 120 2.54 3.99 19.65
CA GLN A 120 1.50 3.69 18.67
C GLN A 120 0.77 2.42 19.07
N THR A 121 -0.55 2.42 18.89
CA THR A 121 -1.39 1.25 19.15
C THR A 121 -2.20 0.93 17.91
N ASN A 122 -2.11 -0.32 17.46
CA ASN A 122 -2.78 -0.78 16.25
C ASN A 122 -3.48 -2.12 16.50
N LEU A 123 -4.71 -2.25 16.00
CA LEU A 123 -5.37 -3.55 15.92
C LEU A 123 -4.74 -4.39 14.80
N VAL A 124 -4.20 -5.54 15.18
CA VAL A 124 -3.48 -6.44 14.25
C VAL A 124 -4.38 -7.59 13.79
N HIS A 125 -5.20 -8.17 14.68
CA HIS A 125 -6.07 -9.30 14.35
C HIS A 125 -7.45 -9.20 14.99
N THR A 126 -8.46 -9.72 14.29
CA THR A 126 -9.83 -9.93 14.81
C THR A 126 -10.35 -11.27 14.30
N ILE A 127 -10.86 -12.12 15.19
CA ILE A 127 -11.25 -13.50 14.87
C ILE A 127 -12.62 -13.80 15.48
N ALA A 128 -13.51 -14.46 14.73
CA ALA A 128 -14.78 -14.96 15.28
C ALA A 128 -14.53 -15.96 16.41
N VAL A 129 -15.48 -16.19 17.33
CA VAL A 129 -15.36 -17.28 18.31
C VAL A 129 -16.00 -18.58 17.81
N ARG A 130 -17.02 -18.51 16.95
CA ARG A 130 -17.90 -19.65 16.58
C ARG A 130 -17.57 -20.39 15.28
N GLU A 131 -16.64 -19.90 14.46
CA GLU A 131 -16.17 -20.62 13.26
C GLU A 131 -15.09 -21.65 13.63
N ARG A 132 -14.92 -22.74 12.85
CA ARG A 132 -14.12 -23.94 13.17
C ARG A 132 -12.88 -23.65 14.04
N THR A 133 -12.77 -24.37 15.15
CA THR A 133 -11.80 -24.17 16.24
C THR A 133 -10.40 -24.70 15.95
N GLU A 134 -10.28 -25.68 15.06
CA GLU A 134 -9.01 -26.32 14.74
C GLU A 134 -8.13 -25.39 13.88
N GLY A 135 -6.89 -25.14 14.32
CA GLY A 135 -5.85 -24.46 13.54
C GLY A 135 -5.66 -22.95 13.79
N SER A 136 -6.44 -22.32 14.68
CA SER A 136 -6.26 -20.89 14.98
C SER A 136 -5.25 -20.65 16.10
N ALA A 137 -4.01 -20.30 15.74
CA ALA A 137 -2.94 -20.01 16.70
C ALA A 137 -3.33 -18.95 17.74
N ILE A 138 -4.00 -17.86 17.35
CA ILE A 138 -4.42 -16.80 18.28
C ILE A 138 -5.43 -17.32 19.31
N ARG A 139 -6.38 -18.17 18.89
CA ARG A 139 -7.36 -18.74 19.82
C ARG A 139 -6.71 -19.71 20.80
N GLU A 140 -5.82 -20.57 20.31
CA GLU A 140 -5.07 -21.51 21.16
C GLU A 140 -4.21 -20.76 22.18
N THR A 141 -3.53 -19.70 21.75
CA THR A 141 -2.75 -18.83 22.65
C THR A 141 -3.64 -18.16 23.69
N ILE A 142 -4.76 -17.55 23.31
CA ILE A 142 -5.68 -16.90 24.26
C ILE A 142 -6.29 -17.93 25.22
N ALA A 143 -6.70 -19.10 24.75
CA ALA A 143 -7.24 -20.16 25.59
C ALA A 143 -6.24 -20.61 26.65
N ARG A 144 -4.96 -20.71 26.27
CA ARG A 144 -3.88 -21.03 27.21
C ARG A 144 -3.64 -19.90 28.21
N ILE A 145 -3.58 -18.65 27.75
CA ILE A 145 -3.46 -17.48 28.65
C ILE A 145 -4.59 -17.46 29.68
N GLU A 146 -5.84 -17.69 29.25
CA GLU A 146 -6.99 -17.72 30.16
C GLU A 146 -6.95 -18.92 31.11
N PHE A 147 -6.44 -20.08 30.67
CA PHE A 147 -6.20 -21.21 31.58
C PHE A 147 -5.18 -20.85 32.66
N ASP A 148 -4.03 -20.28 32.27
CA ASP A 148 -2.93 -19.94 33.18
C ASP A 148 -3.30 -18.79 34.13
N THR A 149 -4.17 -17.87 33.68
CA THR A 149 -4.62 -16.70 34.45
C THR A 149 -5.97 -16.89 35.15
N GLN A 150 -6.53 -18.10 35.15
CA GLN A 150 -7.83 -18.43 35.76
C GLN A 150 -9.00 -17.57 35.23
N GLU A 151 -9.06 -17.42 33.91
CA GLU A 151 -10.09 -16.68 33.18
C GLU A 151 -10.19 -15.20 33.60
N LYS A 152 -9.09 -14.55 34.00
CA LYS A 152 -9.12 -13.21 34.62
C LYS A 152 -9.71 -12.14 33.69
N ALA A 153 -9.31 -12.11 32.42
CA ALA A 153 -9.81 -11.12 31.47
C ALA A 153 -11.22 -11.46 30.99
N LEU A 154 -11.49 -12.74 30.69
CA LEU A 154 -12.82 -13.22 30.31
C LEU A 154 -13.86 -13.00 31.42
N GLY A 155 -13.49 -13.27 32.68
CA GLY A 155 -14.34 -13.03 33.84
C GLY A 155 -14.75 -11.56 33.96
N LYS A 156 -13.79 -10.64 33.81
CA LYS A 156 -14.06 -9.19 33.79
C LYS A 156 -14.92 -8.77 32.61
N TRP A 157 -14.70 -9.35 31.44
CA TRP A 157 -15.56 -9.09 30.29
C TRP A 157 -17.01 -9.52 30.55
N ARG A 158 -17.23 -10.70 31.15
CA ARG A 158 -18.57 -11.20 31.53
C ARG A 158 -19.25 -10.33 32.60
N GLU A 159 -18.48 -9.73 33.51
CA GLU A 159 -19.00 -8.75 34.48
C GLU A 159 -19.49 -7.47 33.80
N LEU A 160 -18.79 -6.98 32.77
CA LEU A 160 -19.15 -5.78 32.02
C LEU A 160 -20.37 -5.99 31.13
N TYR A 161 -20.53 -7.19 30.58
CA TYR A 161 -21.58 -7.55 29.63
C TYR A 161 -22.34 -8.79 30.10
N PRO A 162 -23.10 -8.68 31.21
CA PRO A 162 -23.77 -9.82 31.80
C PRO A 162 -24.86 -10.37 30.87
N GLY A 163 -24.74 -11.66 30.55
CA GLY A 163 -25.67 -12.37 29.65
C GLY A 163 -25.26 -12.37 28.18
N ASP A 164 -24.21 -11.64 27.81
CA ASP A 164 -23.61 -11.70 26.47
C ASP A 164 -22.56 -12.81 26.38
N GLU A 165 -22.37 -13.36 25.18
CA GLU A 165 -21.28 -14.28 24.84
C GLU A 165 -20.32 -13.60 23.87
N PRO A 166 -18.99 -13.81 23.99
CA PRO A 166 -18.04 -13.24 23.05
C PRO A 166 -18.34 -13.65 21.61
N ALA A 167 -18.51 -12.67 20.73
CA ALA A 167 -18.68 -12.90 19.29
C ALA A 167 -17.33 -13.04 18.58
N GLY A 168 -16.29 -12.42 19.14
CA GLY A 168 -14.94 -12.40 18.60
C GLY A 168 -13.84 -12.16 19.63
N LEU A 169 -12.61 -12.33 19.18
CA LEU A 169 -11.37 -11.97 19.87
C LEU A 169 -10.65 -10.90 19.05
N PHE A 170 -9.88 -10.05 19.71
CA PHE A 170 -8.94 -9.17 19.04
C PHE A 170 -7.54 -9.33 19.64
N VAL A 171 -6.53 -9.03 18.83
CA VAL A 171 -5.16 -8.77 19.27
C VAL A 171 -4.75 -7.39 18.76
N ALA A 172 -4.17 -6.59 19.64
CA ALA A 172 -3.62 -5.27 19.36
C ALA A 172 -2.12 -5.27 19.67
N LYS A 173 -1.35 -4.57 18.85
CA LYS A 173 0.08 -4.30 19.02
C LYS A 173 0.27 -2.91 19.60
N VAL A 174 1.11 -2.80 20.61
CA VAL A 174 1.57 -1.54 21.23
C VAL A 174 3.07 -1.44 21.02
N ASP A 175 3.49 -0.48 20.19
CA ASP A 175 4.91 -0.17 19.97
C ASP A 175 5.47 0.51 21.22
N VAL A 176 6.47 -0.13 21.82
CA VAL A 176 7.17 0.35 23.02
C VAL A 176 8.68 0.40 22.82
N SER A 177 9.16 0.37 21.58
CA SER A 177 10.59 0.19 21.24
C SER A 177 11.50 1.29 21.78
N GLU A 178 10.94 2.48 22.06
CA GLU A 178 11.66 3.65 22.57
C GLU A 178 11.52 3.81 24.11
N ILE A 179 10.89 2.87 24.80
CA ILE A 179 10.77 2.87 26.27
C ILE A 179 11.91 2.03 26.87
N PRO A 180 12.71 2.58 27.81
CA PRO A 180 13.75 1.82 28.48
C PRO A 180 13.18 0.54 29.13
N MET A 181 13.80 -0.60 28.88
CA MET A 181 13.28 -1.91 29.29
C MET A 181 12.95 -1.99 30.78
N GLY A 182 13.84 -1.50 31.65
CA GLY A 182 13.61 -1.53 33.10
C GLY A 182 12.41 -0.69 33.55
N GLU A 183 12.12 0.42 32.84
CA GLU A 183 10.95 1.26 33.12
C GLU A 183 9.65 0.62 32.62
N LEU A 184 9.68 0.07 31.41
CA LEU A 184 8.56 -0.68 30.85
C LEU A 184 8.17 -1.82 31.80
N GLN A 185 9.14 -2.63 32.22
CA GLN A 185 8.91 -3.78 33.10
C GLN A 185 8.37 -3.38 34.47
N ALA A 186 8.91 -2.33 35.08
CA ALA A 186 8.37 -1.80 36.33
C ALA A 186 6.89 -1.37 36.21
N SER A 187 6.46 -1.05 34.99
CA SER A 187 5.13 -0.53 34.70
C SER A 187 4.17 -1.56 34.12
N LEU A 188 4.62 -2.75 33.69
CA LEU A 188 3.76 -3.80 33.10
C LEU A 188 2.62 -4.22 34.03
N SER A 189 2.89 -4.35 35.32
CA SER A 189 1.86 -4.64 36.33
C SER A 189 0.83 -3.51 36.47
N ALA A 190 1.23 -2.25 36.27
CA ALA A 190 0.27 -1.14 36.22
C ALA A 190 -0.51 -1.15 34.91
N PHE A 191 0.16 -1.42 33.79
CA PHE A 191 -0.46 -1.49 32.47
C PHE A 191 -1.56 -2.57 32.43
N GLU A 192 -1.27 -3.79 32.88
CA GLU A 192 -2.26 -4.87 32.99
C GLU A 192 -3.46 -4.47 33.86
N ARG A 193 -3.22 -3.79 35.00
CA ARG A 193 -4.29 -3.29 35.87
C ARG A 193 -5.18 -2.24 35.20
N HIS A 194 -4.66 -1.47 34.25
CA HIS A 194 -5.45 -0.50 33.48
C HIS A 194 -6.20 -1.13 32.30
N LEU A 195 -5.74 -2.28 31.79
CA LEU A 195 -6.42 -3.06 30.76
C LEU A 195 -7.60 -3.86 31.32
N LEU A 196 -7.43 -4.44 32.51
CA LEU A 196 -8.38 -5.36 33.11
C LEU A 196 -9.82 -4.83 33.28
N PRO A 197 -10.06 -3.54 33.64
CA PRO A 197 -11.41 -2.98 33.73
C PRO A 197 -12.19 -2.98 32.42
N TYR A 198 -11.54 -3.25 31.28
CA TYR A 198 -12.18 -3.38 29.98
C TYR A 198 -12.35 -4.85 29.54
N GLY A 199 -11.93 -5.81 30.38
CA GLY A 199 -11.89 -7.24 30.03
C GLY A 199 -10.76 -7.57 29.05
N TYR A 200 -9.67 -6.81 29.10
CA TYR A 200 -8.48 -7.00 28.25
C TYR A 200 -7.34 -7.60 29.08
N GLY A 201 -6.42 -8.28 28.40
CA GLY A 201 -5.24 -8.90 29.01
C GLY A 201 -3.98 -8.75 28.16
N LEU A 202 -2.83 -9.05 28.75
CA LEU A 202 -1.56 -9.14 28.02
C LEU A 202 -1.52 -10.44 27.22
N TYR A 203 -1.18 -10.34 25.93
CA TYR A 203 -1.10 -11.47 25.01
C TYR A 203 0.32 -12.02 24.93
N SER A 204 1.28 -11.16 24.58
CA SER A 204 2.70 -11.49 24.52
C SER A 204 3.57 -10.24 24.64
N ILE A 205 4.85 -10.44 24.89
CA ILE A 205 5.89 -9.39 24.90
C ILE A 205 7.04 -9.85 24.01
N ASP A 206 7.48 -8.99 23.10
CA ASP A 206 8.52 -9.30 22.12
C ASP A 206 9.87 -8.71 22.56
N TYR A 207 10.68 -9.53 23.24
CA TYR A 207 12.04 -9.17 23.64
C TYR A 207 12.99 -9.30 22.47
N THR A 208 13.71 -8.23 22.17
CA THR A 208 14.49 -8.12 20.94
C THR A 208 15.92 -7.72 21.24
N ARG A 209 16.86 -8.33 20.52
CA ARG A 209 18.27 -7.91 20.50
C ARG A 209 18.88 -8.09 19.12
N ASP A 210 19.71 -7.13 18.75
CA ASP A 210 20.46 -7.13 17.50
C ASP A 210 21.89 -7.65 17.70
N PHE A 211 22.37 -8.40 16.71
CA PHE A 211 23.67 -9.04 16.70
C PHE A 211 24.38 -8.81 15.36
N SER A 212 25.71 -8.79 15.39
CA SER A 212 26.52 -8.78 14.17
C SER A 212 26.68 -10.19 13.59
N GLY A 213 26.57 -10.29 12.26
CA GLY A 213 26.50 -11.54 11.51
C GLY A 213 25.16 -11.71 10.81
N VAL A 214 25.09 -12.60 9.82
CA VAL A 214 23.92 -12.79 8.96
C VAL A 214 23.43 -14.22 9.00
N LEU A 215 22.12 -14.39 9.17
CA LEU A 215 21.46 -15.68 9.15
C LEU A 215 21.68 -16.43 7.83
N ASP A 216 22.26 -17.63 7.94
CA ASP A 216 22.15 -18.70 6.96
C ASP A 216 21.09 -19.68 7.48
N ARG A 217 19.86 -19.56 6.95
CA ARG A 217 18.70 -20.31 7.46
C ARG A 217 18.88 -21.81 7.28
N GLU A 218 19.43 -22.25 6.15
CA GLU A 218 19.60 -23.67 5.85
C GLU A 218 20.53 -24.30 6.87
N THR A 219 21.73 -23.73 7.04
CA THR A 219 22.71 -24.17 8.04
C THR A 219 22.13 -24.17 9.46
N LEU A 220 21.36 -23.14 9.83
CA LEU A 220 20.73 -23.08 11.16
C LEU A 220 19.68 -24.18 11.36
N VAL A 221 18.78 -24.38 10.40
CA VAL A 221 17.71 -25.38 10.49
C VAL A 221 18.30 -26.79 10.58
N GLU A 222 19.31 -27.10 9.76
CA GLU A 222 20.04 -28.37 9.83
C GLU A 222 20.64 -28.60 11.21
N HIS A 223 21.29 -27.58 11.79
CA HIS A 223 21.87 -27.66 13.12
C HIS A 223 20.81 -27.93 14.20
N LEU A 224 19.74 -27.14 14.23
CA LEU A 224 18.67 -27.28 15.23
C LEU A 224 18.02 -28.67 15.18
N CYS A 225 17.81 -29.22 13.99
CA CYS A 225 17.22 -30.55 13.84
C CYS A 225 18.20 -31.67 14.21
N ALA A 226 19.47 -31.55 13.82
CA ALA A 226 20.47 -32.59 14.03
C ALA A 226 20.96 -32.67 15.49
N PHE A 227 21.05 -31.53 16.19
CA PHE A 227 21.72 -31.44 17.49
C PHE A 227 20.79 -31.01 18.64
N GLU A 228 19.80 -30.16 18.36
CA GLU A 228 18.92 -29.58 19.40
C GLU A 228 17.55 -30.28 19.50
N GLY A 229 17.35 -31.37 18.74
CA GLY A 229 16.14 -32.19 18.81
C GLY A 229 14.88 -31.51 18.27
N PHE A 230 15.03 -30.46 17.45
CA PHE A 230 13.91 -29.81 16.79
C PHE A 230 13.28 -30.74 15.75
N ARG A 231 11.96 -30.70 15.64
CA ARG A 231 11.26 -31.22 14.47
C ARG A 231 11.14 -30.14 13.40
N GLU A 232 11.19 -30.57 12.15
CA GLU A 232 11.02 -29.68 11.01
C GLU A 232 9.57 -29.19 10.87
N GLN A 233 9.45 -27.90 10.59
CA GLN A 233 8.34 -27.23 9.89
C GLN A 233 6.92 -27.72 10.24
N GLY A 234 6.41 -27.30 11.40
CA GLY A 234 5.01 -27.45 11.80
C GLY A 234 4.24 -26.11 11.80
N ASP A 235 2.92 -26.16 11.92
CA ASP A 235 2.13 -24.93 12.09
C ASP A 235 2.22 -24.39 13.53
N LEU A 236 1.92 -23.09 13.70
CA LEU A 236 2.01 -22.43 15.01
C LEU A 236 1.03 -23.01 16.04
N ALA A 237 -0.17 -23.43 15.63
CA ALA A 237 -1.16 -23.94 16.57
C ALA A 237 -0.74 -25.30 17.15
N ASP A 238 -0.21 -26.20 16.32
CA ASP A 238 0.34 -27.49 16.71
C ASP A 238 1.61 -27.34 17.54
N ALA A 239 2.50 -26.42 17.13
CA ALA A 239 3.73 -26.13 17.87
C ALA A 239 3.46 -25.62 19.30
N MET A 240 2.37 -24.88 19.51
CA MET A 240 2.00 -24.36 20.83
C MET A 240 1.37 -25.41 21.77
N ARG A 241 0.90 -26.54 21.22
CA ARG A 241 0.29 -27.66 21.99
C ARG A 241 1.28 -28.75 22.35
N ASP A 242 2.35 -28.88 21.59
CA ASP A 242 3.40 -29.87 21.79
C ASP A 242 4.53 -29.32 22.67
N ARG A 243 5.21 -30.21 23.39
CA ARG A 243 6.45 -29.88 24.10
C ARG A 243 7.69 -30.07 23.24
N THR A 244 7.56 -30.76 22.11
CA THR A 244 8.67 -30.92 21.17
C THR A 244 9.00 -29.57 20.52
N PRO A 245 10.26 -29.09 20.59
CA PRO A 245 10.65 -27.86 19.93
C PRO A 245 10.42 -27.98 18.41
N THR A 246 9.77 -26.98 17.83
CA THR A 246 9.20 -27.06 16.48
C THR A 246 9.59 -25.83 15.69
N ILE A 247 10.25 -26.02 14.55
CA ILE A 247 10.47 -24.96 13.55
C ILE A 247 9.14 -24.74 12.81
N LEU A 248 8.76 -23.50 12.52
CA LEU A 248 7.49 -23.20 11.87
C LEU A 248 7.57 -23.30 10.34
N GLU A 249 6.55 -23.88 9.71
CA GLU A 249 6.37 -23.92 8.25
C GLU A 249 5.79 -22.58 7.74
N ASN A 250 6.61 -21.54 7.77
CA ASN A 250 6.16 -20.18 7.41
C ASN A 250 7.04 -19.49 6.38
N THR A 251 8.03 -20.16 5.79
CA THR A 251 8.97 -19.60 4.82
C THR A 251 8.26 -18.83 3.70
N ASP A 252 7.19 -19.39 3.15
CA ASP A 252 6.44 -18.74 2.06
C ASP A 252 5.75 -17.44 2.49
N SER A 253 5.55 -17.24 3.80
CA SER A 253 4.95 -16.02 4.34
C SER A 253 5.96 -14.97 4.81
N VAL A 254 7.14 -15.39 5.28
CA VAL A 254 8.14 -14.51 5.92
C VAL A 254 9.45 -14.36 5.13
N GLY A 255 9.68 -15.19 4.11
CA GLY A 255 10.91 -15.23 3.33
C GLY A 255 11.98 -16.15 3.91
N ASN A 256 12.97 -16.52 3.08
CA ASN A 256 14.08 -17.41 3.46
C ASN A 256 15.07 -16.79 4.46
N HIS A 257 14.98 -15.48 4.67
CA HIS A 257 15.85 -14.73 5.57
C HIS A 257 15.35 -14.73 7.03
N VAL A 258 14.33 -15.54 7.33
CA VAL A 258 13.69 -15.68 8.65
C VAL A 258 13.58 -17.16 9.03
N CYS A 259 13.98 -17.49 10.25
CA CYS A 259 13.65 -18.76 10.89
C CYS A 259 12.80 -18.46 12.14
N THR A 260 11.67 -19.14 12.27
CA THR A 260 10.81 -19.03 13.45
C THR A 260 10.63 -20.40 14.06
N TRP A 261 10.72 -20.51 15.38
CA TRP A 261 10.41 -21.74 16.10
C TRP A 261 9.64 -21.46 17.38
N VAL A 262 9.03 -22.52 17.91
CA VAL A 262 8.40 -22.54 19.23
C VAL A 262 9.07 -23.62 20.07
N CYS A 263 9.41 -23.29 21.30
CA CYS A 263 9.90 -24.23 22.29
C CYS A 263 9.37 -23.88 23.68
N THR A 264 9.67 -24.73 24.66
CA THR A 264 9.48 -24.40 26.08
C THR A 264 10.83 -23.96 26.64
N SER A 265 10.91 -22.77 27.26
CA SER A 265 12.13 -22.29 27.91
C SER A 265 12.51 -23.14 29.12
N GLU A 266 13.71 -22.95 29.67
CA GLU A 266 14.14 -23.64 30.90
C GLU A 266 13.20 -23.34 32.08
N ALA A 267 12.68 -22.11 32.13
CA ALA A 267 11.71 -21.66 33.13
C ALA A 267 10.27 -22.20 32.90
N GLY A 268 10.02 -22.93 31.81
CA GLY A 268 8.73 -23.55 31.52
C GLY A 268 7.77 -22.67 30.71
N TYR A 269 8.20 -21.52 30.21
CA TYR A 269 7.37 -20.65 29.37
C TYR A 269 7.31 -21.20 27.96
N THR A 270 6.18 -21.01 27.28
CA THR A 270 6.14 -21.22 25.83
C THR A 270 6.65 -19.97 25.13
N VAL A 271 7.69 -20.18 24.34
CA VAL A 271 8.48 -19.13 23.70
C VAL A 271 8.40 -19.31 22.20
N ARG A 272 8.07 -18.24 21.48
CA ARG A 272 8.29 -18.18 20.02
C ARG A 272 9.52 -17.34 19.77
N THR A 273 10.53 -17.91 19.15
CA THR A 273 11.71 -17.17 18.72
C THR A 273 11.69 -16.98 17.22
N LYS A 274 11.89 -15.74 16.77
CA LYS A 274 12.09 -15.36 15.39
C LYS A 274 13.51 -14.82 15.25
N ILE A 275 14.33 -15.50 14.47
CA ILE A 275 15.67 -15.03 14.09
C ILE A 275 15.66 -14.66 12.62
N TYR A 276 16.21 -13.50 12.29
CA TYR A 276 16.16 -13.04 10.92
C TYR A 276 17.28 -12.06 10.58
N ASN A 277 17.66 -12.09 9.30
CA ASN A 277 18.53 -11.06 8.74
C ASN A 277 17.77 -9.73 8.74
N LYS A 278 18.18 -8.80 9.60
CA LYS A 278 17.48 -7.52 9.80
C LYS A 278 17.61 -6.62 8.59
N VAL A 279 18.72 -6.70 7.84
CA VAL A 279 18.92 -5.91 6.63
C VAL A 279 17.93 -6.36 5.54
N VAL A 280 17.89 -7.66 5.24
CA VAL A 280 16.98 -8.22 4.23
C VAL A 280 15.52 -8.10 4.64
N SER A 281 15.22 -8.27 5.92
CA SER A 281 13.87 -8.02 6.42
C SER A 281 13.41 -6.59 6.13
N ASN A 282 14.29 -5.59 6.11
CA ASN A 282 13.88 -4.24 5.66
C ASN A 282 13.70 -4.10 4.15
N PHE A 283 14.32 -4.97 3.34
CA PHE A 283 14.07 -5.02 1.89
C PHE A 283 12.74 -5.71 1.58
N GLU A 284 12.40 -6.77 2.33
CA GLU A 284 11.26 -7.66 2.06
C GLU A 284 10.03 -7.45 2.98
N ALA A 285 10.13 -6.70 4.08
CA ALA A 285 9.03 -6.55 5.03
C ALA A 285 7.87 -5.75 4.43
N GLY A 286 6.72 -6.40 4.31
CA GLY A 286 5.40 -5.78 4.10
C GLY A 286 4.61 -5.55 5.40
N GLU A 287 5.18 -5.87 6.58
CA GLU A 287 4.44 -5.91 7.85
C GLU A 287 4.09 -4.52 8.43
N VAL A 288 4.62 -3.40 7.90
CA VAL A 288 4.30 -2.03 8.34
C VAL A 288 3.20 -1.33 7.49
N ARG A 289 2.51 -2.07 6.61
CA ARG A 289 1.20 -1.81 5.96
C ARG A 289 1.07 -0.85 4.74
N GLU A 290 -0.04 -1.17 4.04
CA GLU A 290 -0.50 -0.96 2.64
C GLU A 290 0.22 -1.86 1.61
N PRO A 291 -0.47 -2.37 0.57
CA PRO A 291 0.11 -3.31 -0.41
C PRO A 291 1.31 -2.73 -1.18
N ILE A 292 1.56 -1.42 -1.01
CA ILE A 292 2.71 -0.66 -1.51
C ILE A 292 3.04 0.42 -0.48
N GLY A 293 4.28 0.49 -0.03
CA GLY A 293 4.79 1.64 0.73
C GLY A 293 5.98 1.36 1.66
N GLY A 294 6.92 2.32 1.72
CA GLY A 294 7.52 2.82 2.97
C GLY A 294 9.03 2.63 3.15
N HIS A 295 9.52 1.41 3.18
CA HIS A 295 10.70 1.16 4.03
C HIS A 295 12.06 1.65 3.55
N LEU A 296 12.35 1.62 2.25
CA LEU A 296 13.69 2.04 1.80
C LEU A 296 13.90 3.56 1.93
N ALA A 297 12.83 4.36 1.76
CA ALA A 297 12.88 5.80 1.99
C ALA A 297 12.97 6.10 3.51
N ASP A 298 12.20 5.36 4.31
CA ASP A 298 12.30 5.44 5.78
C ASP A 298 13.65 4.96 6.28
N TYR A 299 14.36 4.07 5.58
CA TYR A 299 15.73 3.65 5.94
C TYR A 299 16.73 4.81 5.82
N VAL A 300 16.56 5.68 4.81
CA VAL A 300 17.41 6.88 4.62
C VAL A 300 17.17 7.92 5.72
N ASP A 301 15.95 8.01 6.26
CA ASP A 301 15.58 8.94 7.33
C ASP A 301 15.02 8.23 8.58
N CYS A 302 15.62 7.10 8.97
CA CYS A 302 15.05 6.16 9.96
C CYS A 302 14.64 6.86 11.27
N PRO A 303 13.34 7.06 11.54
CA PRO A 303 12.91 7.84 12.70
C PRO A 303 13.08 7.06 14.02
N ASN A 304 13.15 5.73 13.95
CA ASN A 304 13.45 4.85 15.08
C ASN A 304 14.93 4.98 15.45
N GLN A 305 15.21 5.46 16.67
CA GLN A 305 16.58 5.78 17.07
C GLN A 305 17.40 4.52 17.28
N HIS A 306 16.78 3.48 17.85
CA HIS A 306 17.44 2.20 18.09
C HIS A 306 17.90 1.56 16.78
N LEU A 307 16.99 1.44 15.80
CA LEU A 307 17.29 0.85 14.51
C LEU A 307 18.38 1.64 13.76
N ARG A 308 18.35 2.98 13.85
CA ARG A 308 19.40 3.84 13.31
C ARG A 308 20.75 3.56 13.96
N GLN A 309 20.80 3.40 15.29
CA GLN A 309 22.02 3.05 16.00
C GLN A 309 22.53 1.65 15.63
N THR A 310 21.65 0.65 15.52
CA THR A 310 21.99 -0.71 15.04
C THR A 310 22.67 -0.64 13.68
N PHE A 311 22.08 0.03 12.70
CA PHE A 311 22.66 0.08 11.37
C PHE A 311 23.94 0.91 11.29
N LEU A 312 24.10 1.96 12.11
CA LEU A 312 25.34 2.73 12.15
C LEU A 312 26.45 2.04 12.96
N HIS A 313 26.17 0.94 13.65
CA HIS A 313 27.15 0.21 14.44
C HIS A 313 28.28 -0.35 13.55
N PRO A 314 29.57 -0.15 13.90
CA PRO A 314 30.70 -0.60 13.08
C PRO A 314 30.66 -2.09 12.73
N ASP A 315 30.32 -2.95 13.69
CA ASP A 315 30.22 -4.39 13.46
C ASP A 315 29.08 -4.76 12.51
N VAL A 316 27.97 -4.01 12.52
CA VAL A 316 26.89 -4.23 11.55
C VAL A 316 27.35 -3.83 10.16
N GLN A 317 28.01 -2.68 10.03
CA GLN A 317 28.58 -2.26 8.75
C GLN A 317 29.61 -3.26 8.21
N ALA A 318 30.37 -3.91 9.08
CA ALA A 318 31.40 -4.88 8.69
C ALA A 318 30.87 -6.31 8.45
N ARG A 319 29.80 -6.74 9.14
CA ARG A 319 29.41 -8.16 9.21
C ARG A 319 27.95 -8.43 8.85
N GLY A 320 27.12 -7.40 8.75
CA GLY A 320 25.67 -7.53 8.65
C GLY A 320 24.99 -7.63 10.01
N CYS A 321 23.66 -7.76 10.00
CA CYS A 321 22.83 -7.73 11.20
C CYS A 321 21.81 -8.86 11.21
N THR A 322 21.81 -9.62 12.31
CA THR A 322 20.77 -10.59 12.63
C THR A 322 20.05 -10.13 13.88
N ARG A 323 18.72 -10.17 13.86
CA ARG A 323 17.89 -9.87 15.02
C ARG A 323 17.34 -11.17 15.58
N ILE A 324 17.39 -11.31 16.90
CA ILE A 324 16.66 -12.33 17.65
C ILE A 324 15.50 -11.63 18.36
N GLU A 325 14.29 -12.09 18.09
CA GLU A 325 13.05 -11.64 18.70
C GLU A 325 12.40 -12.83 19.41
N VAL A 326 12.19 -12.70 20.72
CA VAL A 326 11.70 -13.74 21.61
C VAL A 326 10.36 -13.29 22.19
N SER A 327 9.28 -13.90 21.72
CA SER A 327 7.93 -13.65 22.22
C SER A 327 7.61 -14.59 23.37
N LEU A 328 7.39 -14.02 24.56
CA LEU A 328 6.86 -14.77 25.70
C LEU A 328 5.33 -14.68 25.70
N TYR A 329 4.67 -15.84 25.73
CA TYR A 329 3.22 -15.93 25.88
C TYR A 329 2.84 -16.30 27.32
N ALA A 330 1.61 -15.93 27.71
CA ALA A 330 1.03 -16.30 29.01
C ALA A 330 1.83 -15.82 30.22
N CYS A 331 2.49 -14.67 30.11
CA CYS A 331 3.24 -14.09 31.22
C CYS A 331 2.29 -13.57 32.31
N SER A 332 2.48 -14.02 33.55
CA SER A 332 1.89 -13.34 34.71
C SER A 332 2.73 -12.10 35.05
N GLY A 333 2.13 -11.07 35.66
CA GLY A 333 2.84 -9.84 36.01
C GLY A 333 4.06 -10.00 36.93
N TRP A 334 4.23 -11.18 37.55
CA TRP A 334 5.37 -11.52 38.42
C TRP A 334 6.54 -12.16 37.65
N ASP A 335 6.31 -12.61 36.42
CA ASP A 335 7.25 -13.37 35.57
C ASP A 335 7.99 -12.49 34.55
N LEU A 336 7.92 -11.17 34.71
CA LEU A 336 8.30 -10.19 33.69
C LEU A 336 9.38 -9.22 34.20
N SER A 337 10.58 -9.74 34.46
CA SER A 337 11.75 -8.96 34.91
C SER A 337 12.79 -8.76 33.81
N ALA A 338 13.72 -7.80 34.01
CA ALA A 338 14.86 -7.55 33.13
C ALA A 338 15.77 -8.78 33.03
N GLU A 339 15.86 -9.53 34.12
CA GLU A 339 16.61 -10.78 34.21
C GLU A 339 15.94 -11.82 33.31
N THR A 340 14.63 -12.04 33.42
CA THR A 340 13.89 -12.97 32.55
C THR A 340 14.02 -12.61 31.06
N ALA A 341 13.92 -11.32 30.72
CA ALA A 341 14.11 -10.85 29.35
C ALA A 341 15.52 -11.17 28.80
N THR A 342 16.54 -11.01 29.64
CA THR A 342 17.92 -11.32 29.27
C THR A 342 18.11 -12.83 29.16
N GLU A 343 17.64 -13.60 30.14
CA GLU A 343 17.73 -15.06 30.18
C GLU A 343 17.13 -15.70 28.93
N VAL A 344 15.90 -15.34 28.54
CA VAL A 344 15.25 -15.98 27.38
C VAL A 344 15.91 -15.63 26.04
N VAL A 345 16.53 -14.44 25.94
CA VAL A 345 17.32 -14.06 24.75
C VAL A 345 18.67 -14.76 24.75
N GLU A 346 19.31 -14.92 25.90
CA GLU A 346 20.58 -15.66 26.03
C GLU A 346 20.38 -17.17 25.83
N GLU A 347 19.24 -17.75 26.26
CA GLU A 347 18.84 -19.13 25.93
C GLU A 347 18.73 -19.31 24.41
N ALA A 348 18.04 -18.39 23.73
CA ALA A 348 17.94 -18.41 22.27
C ALA A 348 19.30 -18.22 21.60
N LEU A 349 20.18 -17.37 22.15
CA LEU A 349 21.53 -17.16 21.62
C LEU A 349 22.40 -18.42 21.79
N ALA A 350 22.31 -19.10 22.92
CA ALA A 350 23.07 -20.32 23.19
C ALA A 350 22.76 -21.45 22.20
N LEU A 351 21.50 -21.56 21.76
CA LEU A 351 21.07 -22.52 20.73
C LEU A 351 21.66 -22.24 19.34
N VAL A 352 22.00 -20.99 19.04
CA VAL A 352 22.42 -20.60 17.69
C VAL A 352 23.89 -20.20 17.61
N SER A 353 24.54 -19.93 18.74
CA SER A 353 25.98 -19.64 18.83
C SER A 353 26.62 -20.58 19.85
N PRO A 354 26.63 -21.89 19.57
CA PRO A 354 27.06 -22.90 20.52
C PRO A 354 28.57 -22.80 20.76
N GLN A 355 28.98 -22.82 22.03
CA GLN A 355 30.37 -22.51 22.45
C GLN A 355 31.39 -23.59 22.08
N ASP A 356 30.93 -24.80 21.76
CA ASP A 356 31.75 -25.94 21.35
C ASP A 356 32.15 -25.88 19.87
N LEU A 357 31.48 -25.05 19.07
CA LEU A 357 31.89 -24.78 17.68
C LEU A 357 32.98 -23.69 17.64
N PRO A 358 34.09 -23.91 16.89
CA PRO A 358 35.04 -22.84 16.58
C PRO A 358 34.34 -21.65 15.90
N GLU A 359 34.85 -20.44 16.12
CA GLU A 359 34.28 -19.21 15.51
C GLU A 359 34.14 -19.32 13.98
N GLU A 360 35.15 -19.88 13.30
CA GLU A 360 35.21 -20.08 11.85
C GLU A 360 34.20 -21.14 11.34
N GLU A 361 33.53 -21.86 12.24
CA GLU A 361 32.51 -22.87 11.96
C GLU A 361 31.12 -22.46 12.46
N GLY A 362 30.95 -21.19 12.88
CA GLY A 362 29.68 -20.67 13.37
C GLY A 362 28.54 -20.77 12.34
N LEU A 363 27.30 -20.74 12.84
CA LEU A 363 26.10 -20.96 12.02
C LEU A 363 25.69 -19.75 11.17
N PHE A 364 26.38 -18.61 11.32
CA PHE A 364 26.09 -17.36 10.64
C PHE A 364 27.23 -16.99 9.71
N VAL A 365 26.99 -16.04 8.80
CA VAL A 365 28.00 -15.58 7.85
C VAL A 365 28.33 -14.10 8.02
N VAL A 366 29.52 -13.73 7.56
CA VAL A 366 29.96 -12.33 7.47
C VAL A 366 29.52 -11.78 6.12
N GLN A 367 28.50 -10.91 6.14
CA GLN A 367 27.97 -10.30 4.92
C GLN A 367 27.52 -8.84 5.19
N PRO A 368 28.34 -7.83 4.86
CA PRO A 368 28.01 -6.42 5.05
C PRO A 368 26.68 -6.00 4.41
N PRO A 369 25.93 -5.05 5.00
CA PRO A 369 24.69 -4.52 4.41
C PRO A 369 24.87 -4.02 2.98
N ALA A 370 26.01 -3.36 2.70
CA ALA A 370 26.35 -2.90 1.35
C ALA A 370 26.41 -4.05 0.34
N LYS A 371 26.94 -5.22 0.73
CA LYS A 371 27.02 -6.38 -0.15
C LYS A 371 25.66 -7.03 -0.38
N GLN A 372 24.83 -7.10 0.66
CA GLN A 372 23.45 -7.57 0.53
C GLN A 372 22.63 -6.66 -0.39
N TRP A 373 22.83 -5.34 -0.28
CA TRP A 373 22.25 -4.36 -1.19
C TRP A 373 22.75 -4.52 -2.63
N GLU A 374 24.06 -4.74 -2.84
CA GLU A 374 24.61 -5.03 -4.17
C GLU A 374 23.96 -6.28 -4.79
N ASN A 375 23.80 -7.35 -4.01
CA ASN A 375 23.17 -8.59 -4.48
C ASN A 375 21.71 -8.36 -4.88
N LEU A 376 20.95 -7.58 -4.08
CA LEU A 376 19.60 -7.15 -4.45
C LEU A 376 19.59 -6.31 -5.72
N ALA A 377 20.41 -5.25 -5.75
CA ALA A 377 20.45 -4.28 -6.83
C ALA A 377 20.86 -4.92 -8.17
N ALA A 378 21.69 -5.97 -8.15
CA ALA A 378 22.04 -6.73 -9.34
C ALA A 378 20.83 -7.44 -9.99
N CYS A 379 19.75 -7.68 -9.24
CA CYS A 379 18.51 -8.25 -9.72
C CYS A 379 17.46 -7.20 -10.11
N LEU A 380 17.73 -5.91 -9.89
CA LEU A 380 16.82 -4.83 -10.23
C LEU A 380 17.15 -4.30 -11.63
N ASP A 381 16.24 -4.53 -12.57
CA ASP A 381 16.42 -4.13 -13.97
C ASP A 381 15.31 -3.24 -14.50
N ARG A 382 14.27 -2.97 -13.70
CA ARG A 382 13.14 -2.10 -14.05
C ARG A 382 12.42 -1.57 -12.82
N CYS A 383 11.63 -0.52 -12.99
CA CYS A 383 10.65 -0.04 -12.01
C CYS A 383 9.29 0.11 -12.66
N LEU A 384 8.21 0.02 -11.89
CA LEU A 384 6.85 0.24 -12.36
C LEU A 384 6.20 1.40 -11.61
N VAL A 385 5.63 2.34 -12.35
CA VAL A 385 4.84 3.46 -11.86
C VAL A 385 3.40 3.22 -12.25
N LEU A 386 2.54 2.93 -11.28
CA LEU A 386 1.11 2.81 -11.49
C LEU A 386 0.42 4.11 -11.05
N ALA A 387 -0.05 4.88 -12.03
CA ALA A 387 -0.74 6.14 -11.82
C ALA A 387 -2.26 5.89 -11.75
N ASP A 388 -2.79 5.73 -10.54
CA ASP A 388 -4.21 5.52 -10.28
C ASP A 388 -4.96 6.85 -10.23
N ARG A 389 -5.44 7.30 -11.40
CA ARG A 389 -6.19 8.56 -11.52
C ARG A 389 -7.51 8.52 -10.73
N PRO A 390 -8.34 7.46 -10.82
CA PRO A 390 -9.57 7.37 -10.04
C PRO A 390 -9.36 7.57 -8.54
N GLN A 391 -8.29 7.01 -7.98
CA GLN A 391 -7.98 7.11 -6.55
C GLN A 391 -7.07 8.29 -6.18
N GLY A 392 -6.65 9.11 -7.15
CA GLY A 392 -5.69 10.19 -6.94
C GLY A 392 -4.40 9.71 -6.27
N THR A 393 -3.96 8.49 -6.58
CA THR A 393 -2.80 7.84 -5.95
C THR A 393 -1.78 7.40 -7.01
N ILE A 394 -0.50 7.54 -6.71
CA ILE A 394 0.59 7.05 -7.55
C ILE A 394 1.36 6.00 -6.75
N PHE A 395 1.64 4.86 -7.35
CA PHE A 395 2.48 3.82 -6.78
C PHE A 395 3.75 3.71 -7.59
N VAL A 396 4.91 3.73 -6.92
CA VAL A 396 6.20 3.43 -7.55
C VAL A 396 6.68 2.12 -6.96
N ALA A 397 6.53 1.04 -7.71
CA ALA A 397 6.99 -0.30 -7.36
C ALA A 397 8.41 -0.53 -7.88
N TRP A 398 9.24 -1.09 -7.01
CA TRP A 398 10.66 -1.32 -7.22
C TRP A 398 10.98 -2.77 -7.52
N TYR A 399 10.35 -3.67 -6.78
CA TYR A 399 10.50 -5.12 -6.90
C TYR A 399 9.36 -5.78 -6.12
N ALA A 400 9.21 -7.06 -6.35
CA ALA A 400 8.25 -7.91 -5.68
C ALA A 400 8.89 -9.21 -5.25
N HIS A 401 8.28 -9.87 -4.29
CA HIS A 401 8.69 -11.20 -3.85
C HIS A 401 7.53 -12.15 -4.14
N THR A 402 7.61 -12.89 -5.25
CA THR A 402 6.49 -13.73 -5.72
C THR A 402 6.09 -14.82 -4.73
N THR A 403 7.05 -15.39 -3.98
CA THR A 403 6.72 -16.37 -2.92
C THR A 403 5.85 -15.77 -1.82
N THR A 404 6.18 -14.56 -1.34
CA THR A 404 5.47 -13.92 -0.23
C THR A 404 4.29 -13.06 -0.70
N GLY A 405 4.14 -12.85 -2.01
CA GLY A 405 3.10 -11.99 -2.59
C GLY A 405 3.25 -10.52 -2.21
N ARG A 406 4.47 -10.04 -1.95
CA ARG A 406 4.74 -8.67 -1.48
C ARG A 406 5.32 -7.81 -2.61
N VAL A 407 4.97 -6.53 -2.61
CA VAL A 407 5.52 -5.52 -3.54
C VAL A 407 6.16 -4.40 -2.72
N SER A 408 7.44 -4.17 -2.96
CA SER A 408 8.19 -3.07 -2.35
C SER A 408 8.13 -1.83 -3.23
N GLY A 409 7.87 -0.68 -2.62
CA GLY A 409 7.70 0.57 -3.34
C GLY A 409 7.23 1.71 -2.45
N VAL A 410 6.84 2.83 -3.06
CA VAL A 410 6.25 3.97 -2.36
C VAL A 410 4.86 4.30 -2.89
N ARG A 411 3.96 4.67 -1.99
CA ARG A 411 2.67 5.26 -2.32
C ARG A 411 2.75 6.77 -2.17
N VAL A 412 2.55 7.48 -3.28
CA VAL A 412 2.51 8.94 -3.34
C VAL A 412 1.05 9.39 -3.48
N ARG A 413 0.63 10.31 -2.62
CA ARG A 413 -0.67 11.02 -2.74
C ARG A 413 -0.41 12.51 -2.98
N PRO A 414 -0.60 13.03 -4.20
CA PRO A 414 -0.40 14.45 -4.48
C PRO A 414 -1.30 15.33 -3.58
N THR A 415 -0.73 16.35 -2.93
CA THR A 415 -1.49 17.32 -2.12
C THR A 415 -1.90 18.54 -2.96
N LYS A 416 -2.90 19.31 -2.51
CA LYS A 416 -3.37 20.52 -3.22
C LYS A 416 -2.26 21.55 -3.51
N ALA A 417 -1.20 21.62 -2.70
CA ALA A 417 -0.04 22.48 -2.94
C ALA A 417 0.76 22.10 -4.21
N ASN A 418 0.60 20.87 -4.70
CA ASN A 418 1.18 20.35 -5.94
C ASN A 418 0.11 20.14 -7.04
N ALA A 419 -1.17 20.45 -6.77
CA ALA A 419 -2.29 20.08 -7.65
C ALA A 419 -2.59 21.10 -8.75
N ASP A 420 -2.17 22.35 -8.59
CA ASP A 420 -2.51 23.40 -9.57
C ASP A 420 -1.63 23.36 -10.84
N ALA A 421 -0.68 22.41 -10.94
CA ALA A 421 0.10 22.13 -12.14
C ALA A 421 0.21 20.61 -12.41
N SER A 422 -0.85 20.07 -13.05
CA SER A 422 -1.05 18.76 -13.69
C SER A 422 -0.61 17.49 -12.94
N TRP A 423 -1.56 16.56 -12.74
CA TRP A 423 -1.35 15.14 -12.34
C TRP A 423 -0.11 14.51 -13.00
N GLU A 424 0.11 14.82 -14.28
CA GLU A 424 1.27 14.39 -15.04
C GLU A 424 2.60 14.75 -14.37
N ARG A 425 2.75 15.99 -13.87
CA ARG A 425 3.97 16.43 -13.17
C ARG A 425 4.15 15.70 -11.85
N ALA A 426 3.07 15.32 -11.18
CA ALA A 426 3.16 14.53 -9.95
C ALA A 426 3.64 13.11 -10.24
N VAL A 427 3.19 12.50 -11.34
CA VAL A 427 3.65 11.18 -11.80
C VAL A 427 5.11 11.25 -12.24
N GLU A 428 5.49 12.24 -13.04
CA GLU A 428 6.87 12.48 -13.45
C GLU A 428 7.76 12.70 -12.24
N TRP A 429 7.36 13.54 -11.27
CA TRP A 429 8.08 13.74 -10.02
C TRP A 429 8.26 12.43 -9.25
N ALA A 430 7.20 11.64 -9.07
CA ALA A 430 7.28 10.36 -8.35
C ALA A 430 8.25 9.38 -9.04
N ALA A 431 8.18 9.26 -10.37
CA ALA A 431 9.10 8.46 -11.15
C ALA A 431 10.55 8.97 -11.03
N ALA A 432 10.73 10.30 -11.09
CA ALA A 432 12.01 10.98 -11.05
C ALA A 432 12.70 10.90 -9.68
N ASP A 433 11.94 10.92 -8.59
CA ASP A 433 12.50 10.93 -7.24
C ASP A 433 12.60 9.53 -6.63
N PHE A 434 11.71 8.61 -6.98
CA PHE A 434 11.65 7.27 -6.36
C PHE A 434 12.07 6.13 -7.29
N GLY A 435 12.08 6.28 -8.61
CA GLY A 435 12.60 5.23 -9.50
C GLY A 435 14.11 4.99 -9.35
N PHE A 436 14.60 3.78 -9.63
CA PHE A 436 16.04 3.53 -9.69
C PHE A 436 16.66 4.18 -10.94
N ARG A 437 17.90 4.69 -10.79
CA ARG A 437 18.61 5.42 -11.85
C ARG A 437 19.08 4.53 -12.99
N ALA A 438 19.50 3.31 -12.67
CA ALA A 438 20.09 2.38 -13.64
C ALA A 438 19.06 1.51 -14.36
N CYS A 439 17.76 1.77 -14.16
CA CYS A 439 16.68 0.92 -14.65
C CYS A 439 15.68 1.74 -15.48
N PRO A 440 15.11 1.20 -16.57
CA PRO A 440 13.90 1.73 -17.17
C PRO A 440 12.76 1.82 -16.15
N ILE A 441 11.97 2.88 -16.25
CA ILE A 441 10.79 3.11 -15.41
C ILE A 441 9.56 3.02 -16.29
N PHE A 442 8.86 1.90 -16.18
CA PHE A 442 7.58 1.67 -16.84
C PHE A 442 6.49 2.46 -16.12
N ARG A 443 5.53 2.97 -16.88
CA ARG A 443 4.34 3.62 -16.34
C ARG A 443 3.07 3.09 -16.97
N VAL A 444 2.11 2.79 -16.11
CA VAL A 444 0.75 2.44 -16.48
C VAL A 444 -0.20 3.44 -15.81
N ASP A 445 -1.07 4.08 -16.58
CA ASP A 445 -2.14 4.90 -16.03
C ASP A 445 -3.39 4.04 -15.87
N ILE A 446 -4.05 4.10 -14.71
CA ILE A 446 -5.45 3.66 -14.58
C ILE A 446 -6.28 4.91 -14.87
N LEU A 447 -7.02 4.89 -15.98
CA LEU A 447 -7.82 6.02 -16.44
C LEU A 447 -9.21 6.00 -15.81
N ALA A 448 -9.80 4.81 -15.73
CA ALA A 448 -11.08 4.55 -15.09
C ALA A 448 -11.04 3.16 -14.43
N ALA A 449 -11.77 3.01 -13.33
CA ALA A 449 -12.01 1.71 -12.69
C ALA A 449 -13.45 1.71 -12.21
N ASP A 450 -14.30 0.95 -12.89
CA ASP A 450 -15.74 0.89 -12.62
C ASP A 450 -16.28 -0.54 -12.66
N GLU A 451 -17.60 -0.67 -12.74
CA GLU A 451 -18.28 -1.97 -12.72
C GLU A 451 -18.09 -2.80 -14.01
N GLU A 452 -17.64 -2.20 -15.10
CA GLU A 452 -17.41 -2.83 -16.41
C GLU A 452 -15.95 -3.28 -16.58
N GLY A 453 -15.02 -2.72 -15.80
CA GLY A 453 -13.62 -3.16 -15.75
C GLY A 453 -12.65 -2.06 -15.33
N VAL A 454 -11.39 -2.26 -15.70
CA VAL A 454 -10.33 -1.27 -15.49
C VAL A 454 -9.85 -0.80 -16.85
N GLU A 455 -9.95 0.51 -17.09
CA GLU A 455 -9.39 1.14 -18.29
C GLU A 455 -7.95 1.56 -18.00
N LEU A 456 -7.01 0.96 -18.75
CA LEU A 456 -5.59 1.28 -18.67
C LEU A 456 -5.18 2.19 -19.83
N GLY A 457 -4.37 3.20 -19.52
CA GLY A 457 -3.67 4.00 -20.50
C GLY A 457 -2.50 3.24 -21.14
N PRO A 458 -1.93 3.78 -22.24
CA PRO A 458 -0.78 3.17 -22.89
C PRO A 458 0.43 3.09 -21.96
N LEU A 459 1.19 1.99 -22.04
CA LEU A 459 2.47 1.82 -21.35
C LEU A 459 3.43 2.88 -21.84
N ARG A 460 4.05 3.57 -20.90
CA ARG A 460 5.15 4.48 -21.15
C ARG A 460 6.40 3.95 -20.51
N CYS A 461 7.55 4.32 -21.05
CA CYS A 461 8.84 4.01 -20.45
C CYS A 461 9.64 5.29 -20.35
N TYR A 462 10.17 5.53 -19.15
CA TYR A 462 11.09 6.62 -18.87
C TYR A 462 12.48 6.07 -18.59
N THR A 463 13.49 6.88 -18.87
CA THR A 463 14.86 6.67 -18.40
C THR A 463 15.35 7.92 -17.69
N LYS A 464 16.28 7.74 -16.75
CA LYS A 464 16.97 8.85 -16.08
C LYS A 464 18.32 9.10 -16.74
N ASP A 465 18.76 10.34 -16.68
CA ASP A 465 20.12 10.68 -17.08
C ASP A 465 21.16 9.95 -16.24
N ALA A 466 22.30 9.68 -16.86
CA ALA A 466 23.40 8.96 -16.25
C ALA A 466 23.99 9.68 -15.03
N ASP A 467 23.67 10.96 -14.77
CA ASP A 467 24.07 11.79 -13.63
C ASP A 467 22.89 12.23 -12.71
N ALA A 468 21.66 11.82 -13.02
CA ALA A 468 20.46 12.19 -12.26
C ALA A 468 20.51 11.77 -10.79
N SER A 469 20.15 12.67 -9.87
CA SER A 469 19.95 12.32 -8.46
C SER A 469 18.61 11.61 -8.23
N THR A 470 18.47 10.90 -7.12
CA THR A 470 17.21 10.27 -6.69
C THR A 470 17.10 10.43 -5.18
N ILE A 471 15.91 10.41 -4.57
CA ILE A 471 15.81 10.45 -3.11
C ILE A 471 16.51 9.23 -2.48
N LEU A 472 16.62 8.14 -3.25
CA LEU A 472 17.39 6.96 -2.88
C LEU A 472 18.93 7.17 -2.93
N ALA A 473 19.41 8.38 -3.26
CA ALA A 473 20.79 8.84 -3.17
C ALA A 473 20.87 10.37 -2.92
N ALA A 474 21.20 10.78 -1.69
CA ALA A 474 21.17 12.16 -1.20
C ALA A 474 21.45 13.27 -2.24
N SER A 475 20.44 14.06 -2.62
CA SER A 475 20.63 15.37 -3.26
C SER A 475 19.39 16.27 -3.19
N LYS A 476 19.67 17.58 -3.07
CA LYS A 476 18.74 18.70 -3.17
C LYS A 476 18.84 19.31 -4.58
N ARG A 477 18.09 18.80 -5.58
CA ARG A 477 17.61 19.46 -6.82
C ARG A 477 16.90 18.45 -7.75
N PRO A 478 15.98 18.88 -8.64
CA PRO A 478 15.04 18.01 -9.34
C PRO A 478 15.67 17.19 -10.47
N THR A 479 15.11 15.98 -10.63
CA THR A 479 15.54 14.95 -11.58
C THR A 479 14.79 15.05 -12.89
N GLN A 480 15.50 14.96 -14.03
CA GLN A 480 14.90 15.00 -15.37
C GLN A 480 14.65 13.57 -15.88
N LEU A 481 13.44 13.33 -16.41
CA LEU A 481 13.06 12.09 -17.08
C LEU A 481 12.96 12.34 -18.59
N HIS A 482 13.35 11.35 -19.39
CA HIS A 482 13.18 11.39 -20.83
C HIS A 482 11.91 10.62 -21.23
N PRO A 483 10.93 11.25 -21.89
CA PRO A 483 9.72 10.58 -22.37
C PRO A 483 9.98 9.64 -23.58
N ASP A 484 11.09 9.84 -24.29
CA ASP A 484 11.50 9.05 -25.47
C ASP A 484 12.41 7.86 -25.09
N GLY A 485 12.02 7.12 -24.05
CA GLY A 485 12.73 5.90 -23.64
C GLY A 485 12.78 4.86 -24.78
N PRO A 486 13.73 3.89 -24.74
CA PRO A 486 13.78 2.81 -25.71
C PRO A 486 12.44 2.09 -25.80
N ASN A 487 12.07 1.56 -26.98
CA ASN A 487 10.81 0.82 -27.16
C ASN A 487 10.66 -0.23 -26.04
N PRO A 488 9.54 -0.23 -25.27
CA PRO A 488 9.29 -1.21 -24.21
C PRO A 488 9.53 -2.66 -24.62
N GLU A 489 9.15 -3.04 -25.85
CA GLU A 489 9.38 -4.38 -26.40
C GLU A 489 10.87 -4.76 -26.48
N THR A 490 11.74 -3.77 -26.64
CA THR A 490 13.20 -3.99 -26.70
C THR A 490 13.81 -4.14 -25.31
N LEU A 491 13.23 -3.48 -24.31
CA LEU A 491 13.69 -3.52 -22.91
C LEU A 491 13.18 -4.74 -22.14
N LEU A 492 12.03 -5.28 -22.54
CA LEU A 492 11.42 -6.46 -21.92
C LEU A 492 12.00 -7.80 -22.42
N ARG A 493 12.91 -7.78 -23.40
CA ARG A 493 13.58 -9.00 -23.86
C ARG A 493 14.43 -9.59 -22.74
N ASN A 494 14.23 -10.88 -22.48
CA ASN A 494 14.87 -11.59 -21.38
C ASN A 494 16.37 -11.73 -21.65
N ALA A 495 17.23 -11.38 -20.69
CA ALA A 495 18.68 -11.54 -20.84
C ALA A 495 19.11 -13.02 -20.96
N ALA A 496 18.26 -13.94 -20.51
CA ALA A 496 18.48 -15.38 -20.59
C ALA A 496 18.02 -16.02 -21.93
N ASP A 497 17.18 -15.34 -22.72
CA ASP A 497 16.74 -15.83 -24.04
C ASP A 497 16.40 -14.65 -24.98
N PRO A 498 17.35 -14.22 -25.83
CA PRO A 498 17.18 -13.07 -26.72
C PRO A 498 16.23 -13.32 -27.92
N ASP A 499 15.85 -14.57 -28.17
CA ASP A 499 14.96 -14.99 -29.27
C ASP A 499 13.51 -15.20 -28.83
N ALA A 500 13.23 -15.13 -27.52
CA ALA A 500 11.87 -15.05 -27.00
C ALA A 500 11.24 -13.71 -27.42
N VAL A 501 10.42 -13.74 -28.48
CA VAL A 501 9.52 -12.64 -28.82
C VAL A 501 8.50 -12.55 -27.70
N ALA A 502 8.75 -11.67 -26.72
CA ALA A 502 7.72 -11.25 -25.79
C ALA A 502 6.65 -10.54 -26.63
N GLU A 503 5.60 -11.28 -27.00
CA GLU A 503 4.39 -10.66 -27.49
C GLU A 503 3.93 -9.75 -26.36
N VAL A 504 4.00 -8.42 -26.55
CA VAL A 504 3.40 -7.46 -25.61
C VAL A 504 1.89 -7.57 -25.80
N VAL A 505 1.36 -8.68 -25.32
CA VAL A 505 -0.04 -8.88 -25.05
C VAL A 505 -0.26 -8.12 -23.75
N TRP A 506 -0.82 -6.92 -23.85
CA TRP A 506 -1.67 -6.48 -22.75
C TRP A 506 -2.71 -7.58 -22.59
N ALA A 507 -2.69 -8.29 -21.45
CA ALA A 507 -3.74 -9.21 -21.09
C ALA A 507 -5.05 -8.42 -20.89
N THR A 508 -5.67 -8.01 -21.98
CA THR A 508 -7.12 -7.79 -22.05
C THR A 508 -7.85 -9.13 -22.14
N LYS A 509 -7.11 -10.20 -22.47
CA LYS A 509 -7.56 -11.60 -22.45
C LYS A 509 -6.96 -12.29 -21.23
N GLY A 510 -7.71 -12.26 -20.15
CA GLY A 510 -7.36 -12.91 -18.89
C GLY A 510 -8.50 -12.74 -17.90
N LEU A 511 -9.08 -11.54 -17.84
CA LEU A 511 -10.19 -11.24 -16.93
C LEU A 511 -11.37 -12.24 -17.07
N GLY A 512 -11.73 -12.64 -18.29
CA GLY A 512 -12.79 -13.64 -18.53
C GLY A 512 -12.44 -15.06 -18.06
N ALA A 513 -11.19 -15.52 -18.27
CA ALA A 513 -10.73 -16.84 -17.82
C ALA A 513 -10.41 -16.87 -16.31
N ILE A 514 -10.06 -15.72 -15.73
CA ILE A 514 -9.91 -15.50 -14.28
C ILE A 514 -11.27 -15.59 -13.59
N LEU A 515 -12.33 -15.03 -14.20
CA LEU A 515 -13.70 -15.16 -13.70
C LEU A 515 -14.27 -16.59 -13.89
N ASP A 516 -13.96 -17.25 -15.01
CA ASP A 516 -14.42 -18.62 -15.30
C ASP A 516 -13.64 -19.70 -14.51
N GLY A 517 -12.36 -19.49 -14.23
CA GLY A 517 -11.51 -20.41 -13.44
C GLY A 517 -11.80 -20.41 -11.94
N CYS A 518 -12.55 -19.42 -11.45
CA CYS A 518 -13.02 -19.35 -10.06
C CYS A 518 -14.44 -19.91 -9.86
N ALA A 519 -15.07 -20.44 -10.93
CA ALA A 519 -16.44 -20.94 -10.90
C ALA A 519 -16.66 -22.13 -9.93
N ASP A 520 -15.61 -22.90 -9.64
CA ASP A 520 -15.69 -24.08 -8.77
C ASP A 520 -15.56 -23.75 -7.27
N LEU A 521 -15.30 -22.49 -6.89
CA LEU A 521 -15.03 -22.14 -5.51
C LEU A 521 -16.24 -21.57 -4.73
N PHE A 522 -17.35 -21.15 -5.35
CA PHE A 522 -18.42 -20.49 -4.58
C PHE A 522 -19.86 -20.71 -5.10
N GLU A 523 -20.69 -21.37 -4.28
CA GLU A 523 -22.15 -21.46 -4.40
C GLU A 523 -22.90 -20.24 -3.83
N SER A 524 -24.21 -20.18 -4.15
CA SER A 524 -25.07 -19.02 -4.43
C SER A 524 -25.75 -18.25 -3.27
N LYS A 525 -25.95 -16.94 -3.53
CA LYS A 525 -27.18 -16.07 -3.42
C LYS A 525 -28.03 -16.08 -2.12
N THR A 526 -28.72 -15.02 -1.65
CA THR A 526 -29.63 -14.06 -2.32
C THR A 526 -30.06 -12.91 -1.36
N ASP A 527 -30.13 -11.68 -1.91
CA ASP A 527 -31.26 -10.72 -1.91
C ASP A 527 -31.66 -9.80 -0.71
N ASN A 528 -32.13 -8.61 -1.13
CA ASN A 528 -32.42 -7.28 -0.55
C ASN A 528 -33.47 -7.15 0.57
N ARG A 529 -33.45 -5.99 1.30
CA ARG A 529 -34.53 -4.95 1.24
C ARG A 529 -34.36 -3.66 2.09
N HIS A 530 -35.03 -2.62 1.57
CA HIS A 530 -35.15 -1.15 1.80
C HIS A 530 -35.37 -0.54 3.20
N ASP A 531 -34.83 0.68 3.41
CA ASP A 531 -35.20 1.66 4.45
C ASP A 531 -35.60 3.02 3.83
N PRO A 532 -36.85 3.51 4.06
CA PRO A 532 -37.37 4.80 3.57
C PRO A 532 -36.60 6.05 4.01
N GLN A 533 -35.90 6.03 5.16
CA GLN A 533 -35.13 7.19 5.62
C GLN A 533 -33.90 7.45 4.74
N ARG A 534 -33.37 6.38 4.13
CA ARG A 534 -32.26 6.44 3.19
C ARG A 534 -32.66 7.08 1.86
N LEU A 535 -33.92 6.91 1.42
CA LEU A 535 -34.44 7.52 0.20
C LEU A 535 -34.55 9.05 0.34
N ALA A 536 -35.01 9.54 1.49
CA ALA A 536 -35.10 10.98 1.76
C ALA A 536 -33.73 11.66 1.84
N ALA A 537 -32.73 10.98 2.43
CA ALA A 537 -31.35 11.48 2.47
C ALA A 537 -30.68 11.50 1.08
N LEU A 538 -30.97 10.49 0.23
CA LEU A 538 -30.49 10.44 -1.14
C LEU A 538 -31.16 11.49 -2.05
N GLN A 539 -32.43 11.81 -1.81
CA GLN A 539 -33.12 12.89 -2.53
C GLN A 539 -32.55 14.27 -2.17
N ALA A 540 -32.24 14.52 -0.88
CA ALA A 540 -31.60 15.77 -0.45
C ALA A 540 -30.14 15.90 -0.98
N LEU A 541 -29.44 14.78 -1.15
CA LEU A 541 -28.11 14.76 -1.76
C LEU A 541 -28.18 14.98 -3.29
N ALA A 542 -29.19 14.44 -3.96
CA ALA A 542 -29.42 14.66 -5.39
C ALA A 542 -29.79 16.13 -5.71
N GLU A 543 -30.53 16.81 -4.83
CA GLU A 543 -30.82 18.24 -4.95
C GLU A 543 -29.56 19.10 -4.82
N LYS A 544 -28.68 18.78 -3.85
CA LYS A 544 -27.37 19.45 -3.71
C LYS A 544 -26.41 19.16 -4.86
N GLU A 545 -26.46 17.96 -5.41
CA GLU A 545 -25.68 17.60 -6.60
C GLU A 545 -26.18 18.36 -7.84
N GLN A 546 -27.49 18.55 -8.00
CA GLN A 546 -28.04 19.40 -9.06
C GLN A 546 -27.61 20.86 -8.93
N GLU A 547 -27.53 21.39 -7.71
CA GLU A 547 -27.05 22.76 -7.45
C GLU A 547 -25.55 22.90 -7.78
N HIS A 548 -24.74 21.90 -7.44
CA HIS A 548 -23.30 21.87 -7.77
C HIS A 548 -23.05 21.70 -9.28
N ARG A 549 -23.81 20.81 -9.95
CA ARG A 549 -23.76 20.67 -11.41
C ARG A 549 -24.19 21.95 -12.12
N ALA A 550 -25.14 22.72 -11.59
CA ALA A 550 -25.52 24.01 -12.17
C ALA A 550 -24.38 25.04 -12.10
N ILE A 551 -23.55 25.01 -11.04
CA ILE A 551 -22.38 25.86 -10.89
C ILE A 551 -21.25 25.43 -11.83
N GLU A 552 -21.01 24.13 -11.98
CA GLU A 552 -20.02 23.59 -12.93
C GLU A 552 -20.41 23.84 -14.39
N VAL A 553 -21.70 23.71 -14.73
CA VAL A 553 -22.24 24.06 -16.04
C VAL A 553 -22.07 25.56 -16.30
N ALA A 554 -22.34 26.44 -15.34
CA ALA A 554 -22.10 27.87 -15.50
C ALA A 554 -20.61 28.22 -15.71
N HIS A 555 -19.69 27.46 -15.10
CA HIS A 555 -18.25 27.62 -15.29
C HIS A 555 -17.79 27.11 -16.66
N GLN A 556 -18.28 25.95 -17.11
CA GLN A 556 -18.02 25.45 -18.47
C GLN A 556 -18.65 26.33 -19.56
N GLU A 557 -19.84 26.89 -19.34
CA GLU A 557 -20.48 27.83 -20.25
C GLU A 557 -19.69 29.14 -20.37
N ALA A 558 -19.07 29.62 -19.28
CA ALA A 558 -18.19 30.79 -19.32
C ALA A 558 -16.90 30.53 -20.11
N GLU A 559 -16.34 29.34 -20.00
CA GLU A 559 -15.12 28.93 -20.72
C GLU A 559 -15.38 28.64 -22.21
N GLN A 560 -16.53 28.05 -22.54
CA GLN A 560 -17.00 27.87 -23.92
C GLN A 560 -17.33 29.21 -24.61
N ARG A 561 -17.81 30.22 -23.88
CA ARG A 561 -18.08 31.57 -24.44
C ARG A 561 -16.81 32.33 -24.85
N ALA A 562 -15.64 31.91 -24.34
CA ALA A 562 -14.37 32.59 -24.55
C ALA A 562 -13.53 32.04 -25.72
N THR A 563 -13.90 30.91 -26.32
CA THR A 563 -13.10 30.21 -27.36
C THR A 563 -13.91 29.91 -28.62
N LEU A 564 -13.26 29.93 -29.80
CA LEU A 564 -13.87 29.52 -31.06
C LEU A 564 -13.85 27.99 -31.17
N LEU A 565 -15.02 27.36 -31.35
CA LEU A 565 -15.16 25.90 -31.32
C LEU A 565 -15.62 25.33 -32.67
N GLU A 566 -15.07 24.17 -33.04
CA GLU A 566 -15.56 23.40 -34.18
C GLU A 566 -16.81 22.61 -33.76
N ALA A 567 -17.87 22.66 -34.57
CA ALA A 567 -19.17 22.07 -34.27
C ALA A 567 -19.64 21.14 -35.41
N PRO A 568 -20.58 20.20 -35.12
CA PRO A 568 -21.22 19.41 -36.17
C PRO A 568 -21.96 20.30 -37.17
N ALA A 569 -21.82 20.01 -38.46
CA ALA A 569 -22.50 20.78 -39.50
C ALA A 569 -24.02 20.46 -39.53
N PRO A 570 -24.90 21.48 -39.48
CA PRO A 570 -26.33 21.29 -39.68
C PRO A 570 -26.65 20.82 -41.10
N LYS A 571 -27.87 20.28 -41.29
CA LYS A 571 -28.34 19.88 -42.62
C LYS A 571 -28.46 21.11 -43.51
N PRO A 572 -28.26 21.00 -44.85
CA PRO A 572 -28.30 22.15 -45.75
C PRO A 572 -29.60 22.99 -45.67
N MET A 573 -30.73 22.35 -45.37
CA MET A 573 -32.02 23.03 -45.22
C MET A 573 -32.12 23.91 -43.97
N ASP A 574 -31.25 23.70 -42.99
CA ASP A 574 -31.20 24.40 -41.71
C ASP A 574 -30.06 25.44 -41.71
N THR A 575 -29.64 25.90 -42.90
CA THR A 575 -28.58 26.90 -43.07
C THR A 575 -29.08 28.10 -43.86
N THR A 576 -28.57 29.26 -43.49
CA THR A 576 -28.95 30.56 -44.08
C THR A 576 -27.80 31.05 -44.97
N LYS A 577 -28.11 31.67 -46.11
CA LYS A 577 -27.05 32.31 -46.89
C LYS A 577 -26.68 33.64 -46.24
N ALA A 578 -25.40 34.00 -46.28
CA ALA A 578 -24.92 35.26 -45.72
C ALA A 578 -25.66 36.49 -46.27
N ILE A 579 -26.06 36.44 -47.55
CA ILE A 579 -26.83 37.52 -48.21
C ILE A 579 -28.27 37.66 -47.70
N ASP A 580 -28.80 36.61 -47.06
CA ASP A 580 -30.16 36.59 -46.53
C ASP A 580 -30.18 37.10 -45.07
N LEU A 581 -29.00 37.38 -44.47
CA LEU A 581 -28.88 38.02 -43.18
C LEU A 581 -28.91 39.55 -43.31
N PRO A 582 -29.50 40.27 -42.34
CA PRO A 582 -29.43 41.73 -42.29
C PRO A 582 -27.97 42.22 -42.23
N PRO A 583 -27.63 43.34 -42.88
CA PRO A 583 -26.33 43.99 -42.69
C PRO A 583 -26.12 44.38 -41.22
N GLY A 584 -24.91 44.19 -40.72
CA GLY A 584 -24.58 44.48 -39.33
C GLY A 584 -23.36 43.73 -38.81
N GLU A 585 -23.04 43.96 -37.54
CA GLU A 585 -21.98 43.25 -36.83
C GLU A 585 -22.50 41.97 -36.18
N TYR A 586 -21.67 40.93 -36.23
CA TYR A 586 -21.96 39.61 -35.74
C TYR A 586 -20.74 39.06 -35.00
N ILE A 587 -20.98 38.21 -34.01
CA ILE A 587 -19.95 37.40 -33.38
C ILE A 587 -20.13 35.94 -33.78
N CYS A 588 -19.02 35.25 -34.00
CA CYS A 588 -18.96 33.85 -34.34
C CYS A 588 -18.13 33.11 -33.29
N ARG A 589 -18.78 32.25 -32.52
CA ARG A 589 -18.13 31.40 -31.51
C ARG A 589 -18.00 29.95 -31.95
N ARG A 590 -18.70 29.56 -33.02
CA ARG A 590 -18.65 28.21 -33.56
C ARG A 590 -18.54 28.22 -35.07
N TYR A 591 -17.88 27.22 -35.64
CA TYR A 591 -17.83 26.98 -37.08
C TYR A 591 -17.98 25.50 -37.40
N ALA A 592 -18.35 25.17 -38.64
CA ALA A 592 -18.38 23.79 -39.11
C ALA A 592 -17.88 23.68 -40.55
N SER A 593 -17.34 22.51 -40.89
CA SER A 593 -16.97 22.16 -42.26
C SER A 593 -17.94 21.12 -42.80
N THR A 594 -18.43 21.31 -44.04
CA THR A 594 -19.37 20.38 -44.66
C THR A 594 -19.23 20.38 -46.18
N THR A 595 -20.02 19.54 -46.86
CA THR A 595 -20.05 19.47 -48.32
C THR A 595 -21.48 19.63 -48.81
N PHE A 596 -21.78 20.72 -49.51
CA PHE A 596 -23.09 20.94 -50.11
C PHE A 596 -23.00 20.73 -51.63
N ARG A 597 -23.78 19.75 -52.14
CA ARG A 597 -23.83 19.40 -53.57
C ARG A 597 -22.44 19.12 -54.17
N GLY A 598 -21.57 18.45 -53.41
CA GLY A 598 -20.22 18.07 -53.84
C GLY A 598 -19.15 19.15 -53.70
N ALA A 599 -19.48 20.36 -53.23
CA ALA A 599 -18.52 21.42 -52.96
C ALA A 599 -18.31 21.60 -51.44
N PRO A 600 -17.06 21.72 -50.96
CA PRO A 600 -16.77 22.00 -49.56
C PRO A 600 -17.31 23.39 -49.19
N ARG A 601 -17.86 23.49 -47.98
CA ARG A 601 -18.46 24.70 -47.41
C ARG A 601 -17.95 24.87 -45.98
N THR A 602 -17.65 26.11 -45.61
CA THR A 602 -17.46 26.50 -44.22
C THR A 602 -18.71 27.24 -43.76
N LEU A 603 -19.26 26.80 -42.63
CA LEU A 603 -20.39 27.41 -41.95
C LEU A 603 -19.88 28.19 -40.76
N LEU A 604 -20.29 29.44 -40.62
CA LEU A 604 -20.08 30.25 -39.42
C LEU A 604 -21.40 30.39 -38.68
N PHE A 605 -21.39 30.18 -37.37
CA PHE A 605 -22.57 30.33 -36.52
C PHE A 605 -22.60 31.77 -36.03
N LEU A 606 -23.34 32.62 -36.75
CA LEU A 606 -23.33 34.07 -36.55
C LEU A 606 -24.43 34.51 -35.60
N VAL A 607 -24.08 35.41 -34.69
CA VAL A 607 -25.00 36.03 -33.72
C VAL A 607 -24.87 37.54 -33.81
N PRO A 608 -25.94 38.31 -34.06
CA PRO A 608 -25.86 39.75 -34.21
C PRO A 608 -25.42 40.43 -32.90
N THR A 609 -24.54 41.42 -32.98
CA THR A 609 -24.01 42.16 -31.83
C THR A 609 -24.63 43.55 -31.70
N GLY A 610 -24.78 44.02 -30.47
CA GLY A 610 -25.31 45.35 -30.13
C GLY A 610 -24.20 46.41 -30.13
N GLU A 611 -24.57 47.66 -29.86
CA GLU A 611 -23.63 48.82 -29.84
C GLU A 611 -22.48 48.68 -28.83
N ASN A 612 -22.58 47.78 -27.87
CA ASN A 612 -21.58 47.47 -26.85
C ASN A 612 -20.71 46.24 -27.18
N GLY A 613 -20.85 45.64 -28.36
CA GLY A 613 -20.11 44.45 -28.78
C GLY A 613 -20.61 43.13 -28.19
N GLU A 614 -21.67 43.16 -27.38
CA GLU A 614 -22.28 41.96 -26.81
C GLU A 614 -23.35 41.38 -27.76
N PRO A 615 -23.56 40.05 -27.76
CA PRO A 615 -24.63 39.42 -28.52
C PRO A 615 -26.00 40.00 -28.15
N THR A 616 -26.81 40.33 -29.15
CA THR A 616 -28.20 40.79 -28.95
C THR A 616 -29.19 39.65 -28.72
N THR A 617 -28.75 38.41 -28.97
CA THR A 617 -29.53 37.19 -28.83
C THR A 617 -28.58 36.01 -28.58
N ASP A 618 -29.09 34.91 -28.01
CA ASP A 618 -28.35 33.64 -27.89
C ASP A 618 -28.57 32.73 -29.13
N ILE A 619 -29.35 33.19 -30.12
CA ILE A 619 -29.66 32.40 -31.31
C ILE A 619 -28.52 32.52 -32.33
N GLU A 620 -27.80 31.42 -32.50
CA GLU A 620 -26.82 31.24 -33.58
C GLU A 620 -27.52 30.94 -34.90
N THR A 621 -27.16 31.70 -35.95
CA THR A 621 -27.60 31.40 -37.31
C THR A 621 -26.48 30.72 -38.09
N PRO A 622 -26.62 29.43 -38.45
CA PRO A 622 -25.63 28.74 -39.27
C PRO A 622 -25.62 29.33 -40.68
N THR A 623 -24.53 30.01 -41.01
CA THR A 623 -24.46 30.87 -42.18
C THR A 623 -23.37 30.39 -43.13
N TYR A 624 -23.72 30.26 -44.41
CA TYR A 624 -22.75 29.99 -45.49
C TYR A 624 -22.85 31.05 -46.58
N GLY A 625 -21.80 31.17 -47.38
CA GLY A 625 -21.83 32.02 -48.54
C GLY A 625 -20.47 32.06 -49.21
N HIS A 626 -20.47 32.33 -50.51
CA HIS A 626 -19.22 32.42 -51.27
C HIS A 626 -18.26 33.48 -50.70
N PHE A 627 -18.80 34.61 -50.22
CA PHE A 627 -18.01 35.67 -49.60
C PHE A 627 -17.42 35.25 -48.25
N LEU A 628 -18.19 34.55 -47.40
CA LEU A 628 -17.68 34.00 -46.14
C LEU A 628 -16.56 33.00 -46.38
N GLU A 629 -16.69 32.14 -47.39
CA GLU A 629 -15.63 31.19 -47.76
C GLU A 629 -14.36 31.91 -48.23
N LYS A 630 -14.52 33.01 -48.97
CA LYS A 630 -13.39 33.83 -49.42
C LYS A 630 -12.68 34.49 -48.24
N GLU A 631 -13.42 35.07 -47.29
CA GLU A 631 -12.84 35.69 -46.09
C GLU A 631 -12.25 34.67 -45.11
N VAL A 632 -12.87 33.50 -44.94
CA VAL A 632 -12.24 32.40 -44.20
C VAL A 632 -10.97 31.95 -44.93
N GLY A 633 -10.97 31.94 -46.26
CA GLY A 633 -9.78 31.68 -47.08
C GLY A 633 -8.65 32.69 -46.86
N THR A 634 -8.95 33.99 -46.77
CA THR A 634 -7.94 35.03 -46.47
C THR A 634 -7.38 34.90 -45.06
N LEU A 635 -8.17 34.37 -44.11
CA LEU A 635 -7.72 34.04 -42.75
C LEU A 635 -6.84 32.79 -42.68
N GLY A 636 -6.65 32.05 -43.78
CA GLY A 636 -5.88 30.80 -43.81
C GLY A 636 -6.72 29.52 -43.79
N GLY A 637 -8.03 29.64 -44.02
CA GLY A 637 -8.96 28.53 -44.12
C GLY A 637 -9.36 27.94 -42.77
N VAL A 638 -9.98 26.76 -42.83
CA VAL A 638 -10.50 26.02 -41.65
C VAL A 638 -9.40 25.74 -40.61
N GLU A 639 -8.17 25.49 -41.04
CA GLU A 639 -7.05 25.25 -40.12
C GLU A 639 -6.68 26.48 -39.27
N ALA A 640 -6.88 27.68 -39.80
CA ALA A 640 -6.70 28.91 -39.03
C ALA A 640 -7.82 29.10 -38.00
N LEU A 641 -9.06 28.75 -38.37
CA LEU A 641 -10.19 28.75 -37.45
C LEU A 641 -9.97 27.76 -36.29
N ARG A 642 -9.44 26.56 -36.57
CA ARG A 642 -9.15 25.55 -35.53
C ARG A 642 -8.10 26.02 -34.52
N LYS A 643 -7.18 26.90 -34.93
CA LYS A 643 -6.12 27.44 -34.07
C LYS A 643 -6.51 28.74 -33.37
N ALA A 644 -7.62 29.37 -33.76
CA ALA A 644 -8.08 30.62 -33.18
C ALA A 644 -8.62 30.37 -31.76
N ARG A 645 -8.07 31.10 -30.78
CA ARG A 645 -8.47 31.00 -29.36
C ARG A 645 -9.54 32.00 -28.96
N ALA A 646 -9.96 32.88 -29.86
CA ALA A 646 -10.94 33.93 -29.60
C ALA A 646 -12.09 33.86 -30.62
N PRO A 647 -13.31 34.27 -30.25
CA PRO A 647 -14.43 34.42 -31.18
C PRO A 647 -14.07 35.34 -32.36
N LEU A 648 -14.65 35.11 -33.53
CA LEU A 648 -14.51 36.00 -34.67
C LEU A 648 -15.55 37.10 -34.59
N LEU A 649 -15.15 38.32 -34.96
CA LEU A 649 -16.07 39.42 -35.23
C LEU A 649 -16.26 39.49 -36.75
N CYS A 650 -17.51 39.44 -37.19
CA CYS A 650 -17.91 39.41 -38.59
C CYS A 650 -18.78 40.64 -38.87
N ASN A 651 -18.41 41.46 -39.85
CA ASN A 651 -19.22 42.59 -40.29
C ASN A 651 -19.79 42.27 -41.67
N LEU A 652 -21.12 42.12 -41.75
CA LEU A 652 -21.83 41.88 -43.00
C LEU A 652 -22.30 43.22 -43.58
N GLY A 653 -21.73 43.62 -44.72
CA GLY A 653 -22.15 44.81 -45.46
C GLY A 653 -23.44 44.61 -46.24
N ALA A 654 -24.04 45.70 -46.73
CA ALA A 654 -25.24 45.69 -47.56
C ALA A 654 -24.99 45.34 -49.04
N GLU A 655 -23.73 45.20 -49.46
CA GLU A 655 -23.31 44.92 -50.84
C GLU A 655 -22.83 43.48 -51.04
#